data_AF-A0A7C6KGD3-F1
#
_entry.id   AF-A0A7C6KGD3-F1
#
_cell.length_a   1.000
_cell.length_b   1.000
_cell.length_c   1.000
_cell.angle_alpha   90.00
_cell.angle_beta   90.00
_cell.angle_gamma   90.00
#
_symmetry.space_group_name_H-M   'P 1'
#
loop_
_entity.id
_entity.type
_entity.pdbx_description
1 polymer ?
#
loop_
_entity_poly.entity_id
_entity_poly.type
_entity_poly.pdbx_seq_one_letter_code
_entity_poly.pdbx_strand_id
1 'polypeptide(L)'
;MSDIDLKQFFLEQVPLFSSFSAEKIEEILTRSRLATFEGNEAMLETGDETQHFGVMISGHAEVSTSDNTGSRHVVAQLGPGDVFGVMALLTAEKIAADVIAGNRCFVLLVPQTVFASHILANPKAVAYLSRQLAERTRAMTASEKAEQLGGSGLLALHSAQAGKVVALNVGLQQIHFGIYDTRESGADILGVVEAADTPAAHLTVRVGPQQKTLQCSEFRLSGLFAAITEATALLGQAFTFHPADVVAIGHRVVHGGNRFASAVVITPEVIADIETLATFAPLHNPANIAGIRAAQKAFPNVPQVAVFDTAFHQTLAPYAYLYGLPYELYKQHGIRRYGFHGSSHRYVSLKAAEVLGRPLGELEIVSCHLGIGASLCAIDHGRSVDTSMGMTPTDGLIMPSRSGSIDPAVMLHLIEAHGMTPAALSNLINCESGMKGISGISGDIHAIEAAAAAGDHRALLAHKAFCYQVRKNIGAYAAAMGGIDVLAFTGDIGESSATVRSLACQGLAWMGIRLDEEKNRALGKNLGKFESHALISADDSPVKIMVIANDDERLVAWEALRAIERNSLLQEAQAEDTPAIPVEISAHHVHLSQADVEALFGPGHQLTPMHELSQPGQYACEEKVHLVGPKGRIANVRVLGPTRKETQVEIAMTEQFKLGVQPPIRQSGDLSGTPGLTLEGPHGSTQIERGVICAQRHIHMSPDDALRFRVRDNTVVRVRIAGERELIFGDVVVRVNPAFRLAMHIDTDEGNAGNIRTGMLGYIEGIESRP
;
A
#
# COMPACT_ATOMS: atom_id res chain seq x y z
N MET A 1 5.17 23.73 -15.11
CA MET A 1 4.67 23.70 -16.50
C MET A 1 4.29 25.11 -16.89
N SER A 2 4.57 25.52 -18.13
CA SER A 2 4.01 26.76 -18.68
C SER A 2 2.54 26.56 -19.06
N ASP A 3 1.77 27.64 -19.25
CA ASP A 3 0.38 27.56 -19.72
C ASP A 3 0.25 26.88 -21.09
N ILE A 4 1.31 26.93 -21.91
CA ILE A 4 1.40 26.30 -23.22
C ILE A 4 1.50 24.78 -23.07
N ASP A 5 2.31 24.29 -22.12
CA ASP A 5 2.47 22.85 -21.85
C ASP A 5 1.18 22.22 -21.28
N LEU A 6 0.43 22.98 -20.47
CA LEU A 6 -0.85 22.55 -19.91
C LEU A 6 -1.92 22.35 -20.99
N LYS A 7 -2.10 23.31 -21.90
CA LYS A 7 -3.08 23.18 -23.00
C LYS A 7 -2.81 21.93 -23.85
N GLN A 8 -1.53 21.69 -24.15
CA GLN A 8 -1.13 20.54 -24.95
C GLN A 8 -1.38 19.22 -24.21
N PHE A 9 -1.06 19.16 -22.91
CA PHE A 9 -1.40 18.02 -22.06
C PHE A 9 -2.89 17.69 -22.06
N PHE A 10 -3.77 18.70 -21.91
CA PHE A 10 -5.22 18.47 -21.90
C PHE A 10 -5.76 17.98 -23.26
N LEU A 11 -5.19 18.43 -24.38
CA LEU A 11 -5.60 17.97 -25.72
C LEU A 11 -5.09 16.55 -26.03
N GLU A 12 -3.85 16.24 -25.65
CA GLU A 12 -3.15 15.03 -26.10
C GLU A 12 -3.24 13.89 -25.10
N GLN A 13 -3.26 14.19 -23.79
CA GLN A 13 -3.12 13.18 -22.72
C GLN A 13 -4.34 13.01 -21.83
N VAL A 14 -5.36 13.88 -21.93
CA VAL A 14 -6.60 13.75 -21.16
C VAL A 14 -7.74 13.32 -22.09
N PRO A 15 -8.13 12.02 -22.11
CA PRO A 15 -9.10 11.50 -23.08
C PRO A 15 -10.45 12.23 -23.08
N LEU A 16 -10.88 12.73 -21.91
CA LEU A 16 -12.09 13.54 -21.75
C LEU A 16 -12.12 14.77 -22.66
N PHE A 17 -10.97 15.42 -22.88
CA PHE A 17 -10.86 16.69 -23.60
C PHE A 17 -10.41 16.54 -25.06
N SER A 18 -10.17 15.32 -25.53
CA SER A 18 -9.73 15.01 -26.92
C SER A 18 -10.61 15.58 -28.04
N SER A 19 -11.86 15.94 -27.73
CA SER A 19 -12.83 16.52 -28.69
C SER A 19 -13.05 18.02 -28.53
N PHE A 20 -12.34 18.69 -27.62
CA PHE A 20 -12.49 20.11 -27.34
C PHE A 20 -11.53 20.93 -28.22
N SER A 21 -11.93 22.16 -28.56
CA SER A 21 -11.01 23.11 -29.17
C SER A 21 -10.07 23.71 -28.12
N ALA A 22 -8.89 24.15 -28.57
CA ALA A 22 -7.91 24.80 -27.70
C ALA A 22 -8.49 26.01 -26.94
N GLU A 23 -9.32 26.83 -27.60
CA GLU A 23 -10.02 27.97 -26.98
C GLU A 23 -10.95 27.53 -25.83
N LYS A 24 -11.66 26.41 -26.01
CA LYS A 24 -12.62 25.93 -25.01
C LYS A 24 -11.91 25.32 -23.80
N ILE A 25 -10.76 24.68 -24.01
CA ILE A 25 -9.89 24.21 -22.92
C ILE A 25 -9.32 25.40 -22.16
N GLU A 26 -8.87 26.44 -22.85
CA GLU A 26 -8.39 27.66 -22.20
C GLU A 26 -9.47 28.31 -21.33
N GLU A 27 -10.73 28.32 -21.77
CA GLU A 27 -11.82 28.83 -20.95
C GLU A 27 -12.04 27.99 -19.69
N ILE A 28 -11.97 26.65 -19.80
CA ILE A 28 -12.09 25.74 -18.66
C ILE A 28 -10.94 25.95 -17.69
N LEU A 29 -9.70 25.99 -18.18
CA LEU A 29 -8.49 26.19 -17.36
C LEU A 29 -8.54 27.52 -16.59
N THR A 30 -8.93 28.60 -17.26
CA THR A 30 -9.03 29.94 -16.67
C THR A 30 -10.06 30.01 -15.53
N ARG A 31 -11.12 29.18 -15.61
CA ARG A 31 -12.19 29.12 -14.61
C ARG A 31 -12.02 27.97 -13.60
N SER A 32 -10.89 27.28 -13.65
CA SER A 32 -10.55 26.16 -12.78
C SER A 32 -9.38 26.51 -11.87
N ARG A 33 -9.17 25.71 -10.82
CA ARG A 33 -8.10 25.93 -9.84
C ARG A 33 -7.06 24.83 -9.94
N LEU A 34 -5.79 25.19 -10.07
CA LEU A 34 -4.69 24.26 -9.85
C LEU A 34 -4.47 24.05 -8.35
N ALA A 35 -4.39 22.80 -7.93
CA ALA A 35 -4.12 22.38 -6.57
C ALA A 35 -2.97 21.39 -6.52
N THR A 36 -2.26 21.37 -5.40
CA THR A 36 -1.23 20.37 -5.10
C THR A 36 -1.69 19.60 -3.87
N PHE A 37 -1.54 18.29 -3.90
CA PHE A 37 -1.81 17.39 -2.78
C PHE A 37 -0.53 16.62 -2.46
N GLU A 38 -0.16 16.54 -1.20
CA GLU A 38 0.98 15.74 -0.75
C GLU A 38 0.60 14.26 -0.59
N GLY A 39 1.59 13.36 -0.48
CA GLY A 39 1.30 11.95 -0.24
C GLY A 39 0.48 11.74 1.04
N ASN A 40 -0.51 10.85 0.98
CA ASN A 40 -1.55 10.58 1.98
C ASN A 40 -2.55 11.72 2.22
N GLU A 41 -2.51 12.80 1.44
CA GLU A 41 -3.54 13.83 1.50
C GLU A 41 -4.79 13.39 0.72
N ALA A 42 -5.96 13.53 1.35
CA ALA A 42 -7.22 13.24 0.71
C ALA A 42 -7.60 14.36 -0.26
N MET A 43 -7.89 13.94 -1.49
CA MET A 43 -8.39 14.81 -2.56
C MET A 43 -9.92 14.82 -2.57
N LEU A 44 -10.51 13.68 -2.20
CA LEU A 44 -11.92 13.48 -1.90
C LEU A 44 -12.01 12.50 -0.73
N GLU A 45 -12.92 12.74 0.21
CA GLU A 45 -13.20 11.86 1.33
C GLU A 45 -14.62 11.30 1.25
N THR A 46 -14.77 10.04 1.60
CA THR A 46 -16.05 9.33 1.64
C THR A 46 -16.98 10.00 2.64
N GLY A 47 -18.24 10.19 2.26
CA GLY A 47 -19.24 10.86 3.10
C GLY A 47 -19.27 12.40 2.96
N ASP A 48 -18.26 13.00 2.34
CA ASP A 48 -18.24 14.43 2.05
C ASP A 48 -19.06 14.80 0.81
N GLU A 49 -19.43 16.07 0.71
CA GLU A 49 -19.97 16.66 -0.51
C GLU A 49 -18.83 17.27 -1.34
N THR A 50 -18.83 17.02 -2.66
CA THR A 50 -17.90 17.71 -3.58
C THR A 50 -18.63 18.66 -4.51
N GLN A 51 -18.01 19.84 -4.68
CA GLN A 51 -18.42 20.87 -5.64
C GLN A 51 -17.44 20.95 -6.84
N HIS A 52 -16.47 20.03 -6.91
CA HIS A 52 -15.38 20.07 -7.88
C HIS A 52 -15.15 18.72 -8.55
N PHE A 53 -14.89 18.80 -9.85
CA PHE A 53 -14.44 17.71 -10.70
C PHE A 53 -12.91 17.78 -10.81
N GLY A 54 -12.22 16.67 -10.58
CA GLY A 54 -10.76 16.63 -10.56
C GLY A 54 -10.16 16.01 -11.82
N VAL A 55 -9.07 16.60 -12.32
CA VAL A 55 -8.23 16.04 -13.40
C VAL A 55 -6.79 15.94 -12.92
N MET A 56 -6.22 14.75 -13.02
CA MET A 56 -4.83 14.48 -12.66
C MET A 56 -3.88 15.03 -13.73
N ILE A 57 -2.96 15.92 -13.35
CA ILE A 57 -1.93 16.46 -14.24
C ILE A 57 -0.62 15.71 -14.04
N SER A 58 -0.22 15.47 -12.80
CA SER A 58 0.95 14.67 -12.46
C SER A 58 0.81 14.02 -11.08
N GLY A 59 1.63 13.00 -10.83
CA GLY A 59 1.54 12.16 -9.63
C GLY A 59 0.61 10.96 -9.83
N HIS A 60 0.40 10.20 -8.77
CA HIS A 60 -0.58 9.12 -8.74
C HIS A 60 -1.43 9.19 -7.47
N ALA A 61 -2.70 8.81 -7.60
CA ALA A 61 -3.64 8.72 -6.51
C ALA A 61 -4.32 7.35 -6.49
N GLU A 62 -4.81 6.96 -5.34
CA GLU A 62 -5.53 5.71 -5.15
C GLU A 62 -7.00 6.02 -4.82
N VAL A 63 -7.90 5.45 -5.62
CA VAL A 63 -9.32 5.40 -5.28
C VAL A 63 -9.55 4.17 -4.43
N SER A 64 -10.18 4.37 -3.28
CA SER A 64 -10.38 3.28 -2.32
C SER A 64 -11.71 3.38 -1.61
N THR A 65 -12.32 2.23 -1.35
CA THR A 65 -13.46 2.09 -0.45
C THR A 65 -12.98 1.49 0.87
N SER A 66 -13.70 1.74 1.96
CA SER A 66 -13.46 1.08 3.23
C SER A 66 -14.53 0.01 3.43
N ASP A 67 -14.11 -1.20 3.80
CA ASP A 67 -15.05 -2.26 4.18
C ASP A 67 -15.68 -1.99 5.56
N ASN A 68 -16.58 -2.86 6.00
CA ASN A 68 -17.22 -2.76 7.33
C ASN A 68 -16.22 -2.78 8.51
N THR A 69 -14.97 -3.19 8.27
CA THR A 69 -13.86 -3.21 9.23
C THR A 69 -12.97 -1.96 9.16
N GLY A 70 -13.31 -0.98 8.31
CA GLY A 70 -12.48 0.18 8.02
C GLY A 70 -11.20 -0.17 7.27
N SER A 71 -11.05 -1.40 6.76
CA SER A 71 -9.92 -1.77 5.90
C SER A 71 -10.12 -1.15 4.53
N ARG A 72 -9.11 -0.38 4.11
CA ARG A 72 -9.07 0.32 2.82
C ARG A 72 -8.75 -0.66 1.70
N HIS A 73 -9.65 -0.78 0.72
CA HIS A 73 -9.48 -1.56 -0.50
C HIS A 73 -9.28 -0.63 -1.69
N VAL A 74 -8.13 -0.70 -2.33
CA VAL A 74 -7.84 0.11 -3.53
C VAL A 74 -8.63 -0.46 -4.71
N VAL A 75 -9.65 0.27 -5.15
CA VAL A 75 -10.52 -0.10 -6.28
C VAL A 75 -9.97 0.38 -7.62
N ALA A 76 -9.18 1.46 -7.63
CA ALA A 76 -8.51 1.94 -8.83
C ALA A 76 -7.29 2.79 -8.47
N GLN A 77 -6.31 2.86 -9.38
CA GLN A 77 -5.27 3.87 -9.34
C GLN A 77 -5.53 4.92 -10.42
N LEU A 78 -5.22 6.18 -10.09
CA LEU A 78 -5.31 7.32 -10.98
C LEU A 78 -3.91 7.82 -11.30
N GLY A 79 -3.61 7.99 -12.58
CA GLY A 79 -2.41 8.62 -13.10
C GLY A 79 -2.70 9.91 -13.86
N PRO A 80 -1.67 10.52 -14.48
CA PRO A 80 -1.84 11.68 -15.34
C PRO A 80 -2.88 11.41 -16.45
N GLY A 81 -3.85 12.31 -16.61
CA GLY A 81 -4.94 12.17 -17.58
C GLY A 81 -6.23 11.60 -17.01
N ASP A 82 -6.17 10.98 -15.83
CA ASP A 82 -7.36 10.41 -15.18
C ASP A 82 -8.20 11.46 -14.47
N VAL A 83 -9.47 11.12 -14.28
CA VAL A 83 -10.49 12.03 -13.73
C VAL A 83 -11.20 11.43 -12.52
N PHE A 84 -11.61 12.28 -11.57
CA PHE A 84 -12.27 11.86 -10.34
C PHE A 84 -13.36 12.85 -9.87
N GLY A 85 -14.21 12.43 -8.92
CA GLY A 85 -15.33 13.23 -8.41
C GLY A 85 -16.57 13.31 -9.30
N VAL A 86 -16.58 12.61 -10.44
CA VAL A 86 -17.67 12.67 -11.44
C VAL A 86 -19.01 12.19 -10.88
N MET A 87 -19.00 11.08 -10.12
CA MET A 87 -20.23 10.41 -9.68
C MET A 87 -21.04 11.29 -8.74
N ALA A 88 -20.41 11.80 -7.68
CA ALA A 88 -21.04 12.71 -6.71
C ALA A 88 -21.63 13.97 -7.38
N LEU A 89 -20.94 14.53 -8.38
CA LEU A 89 -21.45 15.70 -9.13
C LEU A 89 -22.65 15.40 -10.03
N LEU A 90 -22.78 14.17 -10.54
CA LEU A 90 -23.88 13.77 -11.41
C LEU A 90 -25.11 13.29 -10.63
N THR A 91 -24.91 12.58 -9.52
CA THR A 91 -26.00 12.02 -8.71
C THR A 91 -26.46 12.97 -7.60
N ALA A 92 -25.67 14.00 -7.28
CA ALA A 92 -25.84 14.86 -6.11
C ALA A 92 -25.84 14.08 -4.78
N GLU A 93 -25.21 12.90 -4.78
CA GLU A 93 -24.97 12.09 -3.59
C GLU A 93 -23.59 12.41 -2.99
N LYS A 94 -23.38 12.02 -1.73
CA LYS A 94 -22.08 12.10 -1.06
C LYS A 94 -21.04 11.23 -1.78
N ILE A 95 -19.76 11.59 -1.60
CA ILE A 95 -18.64 10.84 -2.15
C ILE A 95 -18.67 9.40 -1.61
N ALA A 96 -18.61 8.43 -2.52
CA ALA A 96 -18.71 7.00 -2.20
C ALA A 96 -17.35 6.31 -1.98
N ALA A 97 -16.25 6.96 -2.37
CA ALA A 97 -14.90 6.41 -2.24
C ALA A 97 -13.88 7.52 -2.05
N ASP A 98 -12.89 7.26 -1.19
CA ASP A 98 -11.76 8.15 -0.95
C ASP A 98 -10.88 8.22 -2.21
N VAL A 99 -10.36 9.40 -2.50
CA VAL A 99 -9.28 9.60 -3.47
C VAL A 99 -8.09 10.17 -2.71
N ILE A 100 -7.09 9.33 -2.44
CA ILE A 100 -5.93 9.72 -1.66
C ILE A 100 -4.71 9.82 -2.57
N ALA A 101 -3.96 10.90 -2.48
CA ALA A 101 -2.72 11.06 -3.22
C ALA A 101 -1.67 10.06 -2.72
N GLY A 102 -1.14 9.20 -3.60
CA GLY A 102 -0.09 8.23 -3.25
C GLY A 102 1.30 8.88 -3.20
N ASN A 103 1.50 9.93 -3.98
CA ASN A 103 2.64 10.85 -3.88
C ASN A 103 2.19 12.29 -4.11
N ARG A 104 3.14 13.23 -4.22
CA ARG A 104 2.80 14.61 -4.54
C ARG A 104 2.10 14.70 -5.90
N CYS A 105 0.84 15.09 -5.87
CA CYS A 105 -0.04 15.19 -7.03
C CYS A 105 -0.27 16.65 -7.41
N PHE A 106 -0.32 16.91 -8.71
CA PHE A 106 -0.71 18.20 -9.26
C PHE A 106 -2.01 18.02 -10.04
N VAL A 107 -3.04 18.80 -9.69
CA VAL A 107 -4.41 18.51 -10.10
C VAL A 107 -5.16 19.77 -10.48
N LEU A 108 -5.97 19.67 -11.53
CA LEU A 108 -6.95 20.69 -11.89
C LEU A 108 -8.29 20.37 -11.21
N LEU A 109 -8.78 21.29 -10.39
CA LEU A 109 -10.12 21.26 -9.80
C LEU A 109 -11.04 22.18 -10.60
N VAL A 110 -11.97 21.58 -11.32
CA VAL A 110 -12.97 22.24 -12.16
C VAL A 110 -14.27 22.41 -11.36
N PRO A 111 -14.78 23.63 -11.16
CA PRO A 111 -16.05 23.84 -10.44
C PRO A 111 -17.24 23.16 -11.12
N GLN A 112 -18.23 22.74 -10.34
CA GLN A 112 -19.46 22.10 -10.84
C GLN A 112 -20.14 22.92 -11.95
N THR A 113 -20.15 24.25 -11.84
CA THR A 113 -20.75 25.13 -12.85
C THR A 113 -20.04 25.03 -14.20
N VAL A 114 -18.70 24.97 -14.20
CA VAL A 114 -17.87 24.81 -15.41
C VAL A 114 -18.04 23.41 -15.98
N PHE A 115 -18.09 22.39 -15.12
CA PHE A 115 -18.36 21.01 -15.52
C PHE A 115 -19.72 20.89 -16.22
N ALA A 116 -20.78 21.48 -15.65
CA ALA A 116 -22.12 21.45 -16.24
C ALA A 116 -22.19 22.22 -17.58
N SER A 117 -21.60 23.42 -17.67
CA SER A 117 -21.74 24.26 -18.86
C SER A 117 -20.85 23.84 -20.03
N HIS A 118 -19.67 23.27 -19.78
CA HIS A 118 -18.71 22.93 -20.84
C HIS A 118 -18.58 21.43 -21.08
N ILE A 119 -18.53 20.62 -20.01
CA ILE A 119 -18.27 19.18 -20.11
C ILE A 119 -19.56 18.42 -20.44
N LEU A 120 -20.64 18.64 -19.69
CA LEU A 120 -21.92 17.96 -19.96
C LEU A 120 -22.60 18.43 -21.25
N ALA A 121 -22.26 19.63 -21.73
CA ALA A 121 -22.74 20.13 -23.02
C ALA A 121 -22.05 19.47 -24.23
N ASN A 122 -20.99 18.66 -24.03
CA ASN A 122 -20.28 17.97 -25.10
C ASN A 122 -20.67 16.47 -25.14
N PRO A 123 -21.36 16.00 -26.21
CA PRO A 123 -21.83 14.62 -26.31
C PRO A 123 -20.72 13.56 -26.23
N LYS A 124 -19.52 13.84 -26.76
CA LYS A 124 -18.39 12.90 -26.70
C LYS A 124 -17.82 12.79 -25.28
N ALA A 125 -17.76 13.91 -24.56
CA ALA A 125 -17.33 13.92 -23.17
C ALA A 125 -18.32 13.14 -22.29
N VAL A 126 -19.62 13.33 -22.48
CA VAL A 126 -20.67 12.58 -21.77
C VAL A 126 -20.56 11.08 -22.07
N ALA A 127 -20.35 10.69 -23.33
CA ALA A 127 -20.17 9.28 -23.70
C ALA A 127 -18.92 8.65 -23.04
N TYR A 128 -17.82 9.40 -22.92
CA TYR A 128 -16.62 8.96 -22.21
C TYR A 128 -16.90 8.79 -20.71
N LEU A 129 -17.49 9.79 -20.05
CA LEU A 129 -17.82 9.75 -18.62
C LEU A 129 -18.78 8.60 -18.30
N SER A 130 -19.80 8.39 -19.13
CA SER A 130 -20.76 7.29 -18.96
C SER A 130 -20.07 5.92 -18.99
N ARG A 131 -19.07 5.74 -19.86
CA ARG A 131 -18.30 4.49 -19.96
C ARG A 131 -17.41 4.29 -18.74
N GLN A 132 -16.72 5.34 -18.30
CA GLN A 132 -15.88 5.32 -17.09
C GLN A 132 -16.71 5.00 -15.84
N LEU A 133 -17.89 5.60 -15.69
CA LEU A 133 -18.80 5.32 -14.58
C LEU A 133 -19.29 3.86 -14.61
N ALA A 134 -19.63 3.32 -15.78
CA ALA A 134 -20.07 1.93 -15.92
C ALA A 134 -18.95 0.91 -15.61
N GLU A 135 -17.69 1.25 -15.89
CA GLU A 135 -16.53 0.42 -15.50
C GLU A 135 -16.29 0.48 -13.99
N ARG A 136 -16.28 1.68 -13.39
CA ARG A 136 -16.09 1.86 -11.94
C ARG A 136 -17.22 1.25 -11.12
N THR A 137 -18.47 1.41 -11.55
CA THR A 137 -19.62 0.81 -10.87
C THR A 137 -19.50 -0.70 -10.80
N ARG A 138 -19.05 -1.35 -11.89
CA ARG A 138 -18.80 -2.80 -11.93
C ARG A 138 -17.65 -3.23 -11.02
N ALA A 139 -16.58 -2.44 -10.92
CA ALA A 139 -15.48 -2.71 -10.00
C ALA A 139 -15.92 -2.61 -8.53
N MET A 140 -16.73 -1.61 -8.18
CA MET A 140 -17.28 -1.45 -6.82
C MET A 140 -18.25 -2.58 -6.46
N THR A 141 -19.16 -2.97 -7.36
CA THR A 141 -20.10 -4.09 -7.08
C THR A 141 -19.41 -5.45 -6.96
N ALA A 142 -18.22 -5.61 -7.58
CA ALA A 142 -17.41 -6.81 -7.42
C ALA A 142 -16.75 -6.88 -6.03
N SER A 143 -16.28 -5.73 -5.51
CA SER A 143 -15.73 -5.60 -4.15
C SER A 143 -16.80 -5.85 -3.08
N GLU A 144 -17.98 -5.24 -3.21
CA GLU A 144 -19.11 -5.41 -2.28
C GLU A 144 -19.62 -6.87 -2.22
N LYS A 145 -19.56 -7.61 -3.35
CA LYS A 145 -19.93 -9.03 -3.38
C LYS A 145 -18.89 -9.94 -2.72
N ALA A 146 -17.62 -9.56 -2.69
CA ALA A 146 -16.60 -10.29 -1.95
C ALA A 146 -16.79 -10.14 -0.43
N GLU A 147 -17.29 -8.99 0.03
CA GLU A 147 -17.55 -8.71 1.45
C GLU A 147 -18.77 -9.46 2.01
N GLN A 148 -19.81 -9.72 1.20
CA GLN A 148 -21.01 -10.46 1.65
C GLN A 148 -20.76 -11.95 1.97
N LEU A 149 -19.59 -12.49 1.61
CA LEU A 149 -19.23 -13.90 1.86
C LEU A 149 -18.59 -14.15 3.24
N GLY A 150 -18.26 -13.10 4.00
CA GLY A 150 -17.57 -13.17 5.30
C GLY A 150 -18.51 -13.22 6.51
N GLY A 151 -19.36 -14.24 6.64
CA GLY A 151 -20.18 -14.45 7.83
C GLY A 151 -19.36 -15.03 9.00
N SER A 152 -18.72 -14.17 9.79
CA SER A 152 -18.14 -14.42 11.12
C SER A 152 -17.69 -13.08 11.73
N GLY A 153 -17.63 -12.93 13.06
CA GLY A 153 -17.34 -11.65 13.73
C GLY A 153 -16.09 -10.91 13.22
N LEU A 154 -16.08 -9.56 13.30
CA LEU A 154 -15.06 -8.68 12.69
C LEU A 154 -13.60 -9.04 13.05
N LEU A 155 -13.37 -9.67 14.21
CA LEU A 155 -12.05 -10.04 14.75
C LEU A 155 -11.82 -11.56 14.76
N ALA A 156 -12.51 -12.30 13.88
CA ALA A 156 -12.33 -13.73 13.75
C ALA A 156 -11.01 -14.09 13.05
N LEU A 157 -10.32 -15.11 13.54
CA LEU A 157 -8.99 -15.52 13.07
C LEU A 157 -9.08 -16.64 12.03
N HIS A 158 -9.87 -16.44 10.99
CA HIS A 158 -10.02 -17.42 9.91
C HIS A 158 -8.81 -17.42 8.98
N SER A 159 -8.38 -18.61 8.57
CA SER A 159 -7.28 -18.82 7.62
C SER A 159 -7.56 -20.06 6.79
N ALA A 160 -7.07 -20.07 5.54
CA ALA A 160 -7.12 -21.26 4.67
C ALA A 160 -6.37 -22.46 5.27
N GLN A 161 -5.36 -22.20 6.12
CA GLN A 161 -4.61 -23.23 6.83
C GLN A 161 -4.98 -23.25 8.31
N ALA A 162 -5.54 -24.36 8.78
CA ALA A 162 -5.81 -24.59 10.19
C ALA A 162 -4.50 -24.72 10.98
N GLY A 163 -4.38 -24.01 12.11
CA GLY A 163 -3.22 -24.06 12.97
C GLY A 163 -3.21 -22.96 14.03
N LYS A 164 -2.05 -22.72 14.63
CA LYS A 164 -1.83 -21.71 15.67
C LYS A 164 -1.16 -20.47 15.11
N VAL A 165 -1.66 -19.30 15.48
CA VAL A 165 -1.01 -18.01 15.23
C VAL A 165 -0.41 -17.51 16.52
N VAL A 166 0.87 -17.13 16.49
CA VAL A 166 1.56 -16.58 17.65
C VAL A 166 1.73 -15.07 17.47
N ALA A 167 1.21 -14.28 18.39
CA ALA A 167 1.46 -12.85 18.45
C ALA A 167 2.52 -12.55 19.52
N LEU A 168 3.49 -11.70 19.21
CA LEU A 168 4.61 -11.37 20.07
C LEU A 168 4.79 -9.87 20.22
N ASN A 169 4.92 -9.43 21.46
CA ASN A 169 5.25 -8.07 21.84
C ASN A 169 6.47 -8.10 22.77
N VAL A 170 7.65 -7.89 22.18
CA VAL A 170 8.93 -7.93 22.89
C VAL A 170 9.30 -6.53 23.39
N GLY A 171 9.04 -6.28 24.68
CA GLY A 171 9.44 -5.06 25.38
C GLY A 171 10.75 -5.25 26.16
N LEU A 172 11.21 -4.17 26.81
CA LEU A 172 12.46 -4.17 27.57
C LEU A 172 12.38 -4.93 28.89
N GLN A 173 11.25 -4.84 29.61
CA GLN A 173 11.06 -5.47 30.92
C GLN A 173 10.07 -6.64 30.87
N GLN A 174 9.20 -6.65 29.86
CA GLN A 174 8.16 -7.64 29.69
C GLN A 174 8.04 -8.08 28.24
N ILE A 175 7.75 -9.36 28.03
CA ILE A 175 7.37 -9.91 26.73
C ILE A 175 5.96 -10.45 26.85
N HIS A 176 5.03 -9.85 26.12
CA HIS A 176 3.66 -10.33 26.02
C HIS A 176 3.52 -11.21 24.79
N PHE A 177 2.74 -12.27 24.89
CA PHE A 177 2.44 -13.14 23.76
C PHE A 177 1.04 -13.73 23.84
N GLY A 178 0.45 -13.95 22.67
CA GLY A 178 -0.80 -14.67 22.50
C GLY A 178 -0.62 -15.86 21.54
N ILE A 179 -1.28 -16.97 21.83
CA ILE A 179 -1.35 -18.16 20.97
C ILE A 179 -2.82 -18.42 20.69
N TYR A 180 -3.20 -18.24 19.44
CA TYR A 180 -4.59 -18.30 18.99
C TYR A 180 -4.78 -19.46 18.00
N ASP A 181 -5.88 -20.19 18.11
CA ASP A 181 -6.24 -21.26 17.18
C ASP A 181 -7.16 -20.71 16.07
N THR A 182 -6.78 -20.90 14.81
CA THR A 182 -7.57 -20.42 13.66
C THR A 182 -8.92 -21.12 13.50
N ARG A 183 -9.17 -22.20 14.26
CA ARG A 183 -10.47 -22.89 14.34
C ARG A 183 -11.41 -22.32 15.39
N GLU A 184 -11.01 -21.25 16.10
CA GLU A 184 -11.76 -20.60 17.17
C GLU A 184 -12.28 -21.58 18.23
N SER A 185 -11.37 -22.37 18.81
CA SER A 185 -11.69 -23.39 19.81
C SER A 185 -12.03 -22.83 21.21
N GLY A 186 -11.93 -21.51 21.41
CA GLY A 186 -12.07 -20.85 22.71
C GLY A 186 -10.93 -21.15 23.69
N ALA A 187 -9.80 -21.65 23.19
CA ALA A 187 -8.63 -22.09 23.96
C ALA A 187 -7.42 -21.15 23.80
N ASP A 188 -7.67 -19.86 23.60
CA ASP A 188 -6.63 -18.86 23.41
C ASP A 188 -5.74 -18.78 24.66
N ILE A 189 -4.42 -18.83 24.43
CA ILE A 189 -3.42 -18.77 25.50
C ILE A 189 -2.79 -17.40 25.48
N LEU A 190 -2.89 -16.68 26.59
CA LEU A 190 -2.19 -15.43 26.81
C LEU A 190 -1.04 -15.66 27.77
N GLY A 191 0.08 -14.99 27.54
CA GLY A 191 1.21 -15.10 28.45
C GLY A 191 2.06 -13.85 28.52
N VAL A 192 2.72 -13.72 29.67
CA VAL A 192 3.66 -12.63 29.96
C VAL A 192 4.93 -13.21 30.55
N VAL A 193 6.07 -12.77 30.02
CA VAL A 193 7.39 -13.01 30.61
C VAL A 193 7.82 -11.73 31.29
N GLU A 194 8.05 -11.77 32.60
CA GLU A 194 8.57 -10.65 33.38
C GLU A 194 10.04 -10.89 33.70
N ALA A 195 10.90 -10.01 33.19
CA ALA A 195 12.34 -10.03 33.41
C ALA A 195 12.76 -8.72 34.09
N ALA A 196 12.23 -8.46 35.28
CA ALA A 196 12.59 -7.29 36.07
C ALA A 196 13.91 -7.53 36.80
N ASP A 197 15.02 -6.89 36.38
CA ASP A 197 16.33 -6.70 37.07
C ASP A 197 16.83 -7.82 38.01
N THR A 198 16.42 -9.07 37.78
CA THR A 198 16.67 -10.23 38.63
C THR A 198 17.21 -11.38 37.79
N PRO A 199 18.02 -12.28 38.37
CA PRO A 199 18.59 -13.43 37.65
C PRO A 199 17.55 -14.49 37.24
N ALA A 200 16.29 -14.37 37.67
CA ALA A 200 15.21 -15.30 37.34
C ALA A 200 14.01 -14.56 36.73
N ALA A 201 13.57 -14.99 35.55
CA ALA A 201 12.35 -14.47 34.93
C ALA A 201 11.13 -15.29 35.35
N HIS A 202 9.97 -14.66 35.44
CA HIS A 202 8.70 -15.33 35.70
C HIS A 202 7.86 -15.33 34.43
N LEU A 203 7.47 -16.52 33.98
CA LEU A 203 6.61 -16.67 32.80
C LEU A 203 5.24 -17.14 33.27
N THR A 204 4.23 -16.31 33.07
CA THR A 204 2.85 -16.62 33.43
C THR A 204 2.05 -16.89 32.15
N VAL A 205 1.27 -17.98 32.14
CA VAL A 205 0.34 -18.33 31.06
C VAL A 205 -1.08 -18.46 31.60
N ARG A 206 -2.06 -18.03 30.80
CA ARG A 206 -3.48 -18.02 31.14
C ARG A 206 -4.33 -18.55 29.99
N VAL A 207 -5.32 -19.38 30.33
CA VAL A 207 -6.41 -19.82 29.44
C VAL A 207 -7.72 -19.71 30.21
N GLY A 208 -8.60 -18.80 29.78
CA GLY A 208 -9.81 -18.45 30.53
C GLY A 208 -9.49 -18.13 32.01
N PRO A 209 -10.11 -18.83 32.98
CA PRO A 209 -9.84 -18.62 34.41
C PRO A 209 -8.58 -19.34 34.92
N GLN A 210 -7.95 -20.22 34.13
CA GLN A 210 -6.77 -20.98 34.56
C GLN A 210 -5.50 -20.17 34.36
N GLN A 211 -4.63 -20.14 35.37
CA GLN A 211 -3.34 -19.46 35.32
C GLN A 211 -2.24 -20.35 35.92
N LYS A 212 -1.07 -20.35 35.29
CA LYS A 212 0.14 -21.03 35.76
C LYS A 212 1.35 -20.11 35.59
N THR A 213 2.32 -20.25 36.49
CA THR A 213 3.57 -19.49 36.44
C THR A 213 4.75 -20.45 36.53
N LEU A 214 5.69 -20.28 35.61
CA LEU A 214 6.97 -20.97 35.54
C LEU A 214 8.08 -19.99 35.93
N GLN A 215 9.02 -20.43 36.76
CA GLN A 215 10.21 -19.66 37.10
C GLN A 215 11.38 -20.13 36.22
N CYS A 216 11.97 -19.22 35.46
CA CYS A 216 13.07 -19.49 34.53
C CYS A 216 14.38 -18.93 35.10
N SER A 217 15.31 -19.79 35.52
CA SER A 217 16.68 -19.38 35.87
C SER A 217 17.46 -19.00 34.60
N GLU A 218 18.00 -17.78 34.51
CA GLU A 218 18.75 -17.25 33.36
C GLU A 218 17.97 -17.21 32.02
N PHE A 219 16.87 -16.46 31.99
CA PHE A 219 16.10 -16.27 30.76
C PHE A 219 16.90 -15.52 29.68
N ARG A 220 16.98 -16.13 28.49
CA ARG A 220 17.46 -15.48 27.26
C ARG A 220 16.36 -15.55 26.21
N LEU A 221 16.26 -14.51 25.39
CA LEU A 221 15.25 -14.43 24.32
C LEU A 221 15.31 -15.62 23.35
N SER A 222 16.49 -16.19 23.11
CA SER A 222 16.67 -17.40 22.28
C SER A 222 15.98 -18.65 22.83
N GLY A 223 15.66 -18.68 24.13
CA GLY A 223 14.95 -19.76 24.81
C GLY A 223 13.45 -19.51 24.97
N LEU A 224 12.92 -18.39 24.45
CA LEU A 224 11.53 -17.96 24.65
C LEU A 224 10.52 -19.08 24.36
N PHE A 225 10.56 -19.67 23.16
CA PHE A 225 9.57 -20.67 22.75
C PHE A 225 9.69 -22.01 23.49
N ALA A 226 10.88 -22.36 23.98
CA ALA A 226 11.07 -23.50 24.85
C ALA A 226 10.40 -23.26 26.21
N ALA A 227 10.59 -22.07 26.80
CA ALA A 227 9.93 -21.67 28.04
C ALA A 227 8.39 -21.58 27.88
N ILE A 228 7.90 -21.09 26.74
CA ILE A 228 6.46 -21.09 26.42
C ILE A 228 5.92 -22.53 26.37
N THR A 229 6.64 -23.45 25.73
CA THR A 229 6.25 -24.87 25.67
C THR A 229 6.15 -25.48 27.07
N GLU A 230 7.14 -25.24 27.91
CA GLU A 230 7.16 -25.76 29.29
C GLU A 230 6.04 -25.19 30.14
N ALA A 231 5.81 -23.88 30.10
CA ALA A 231 4.77 -23.26 30.90
C ALA A 231 3.35 -23.62 30.44
N THR A 232 3.11 -23.72 29.13
CA THR A 232 1.82 -24.16 28.61
C THR A 232 1.53 -25.63 28.94
N ALA A 233 2.55 -26.49 29.04
CA ALA A 233 2.37 -27.85 29.52
C ALA A 233 1.84 -27.93 30.97
N LEU A 234 2.10 -26.91 31.80
CA LEU A 234 1.56 -26.82 33.17
C LEU A 234 0.04 -26.59 33.21
N LEU A 235 -0.56 -26.10 32.11
CA LEU A 235 -2.02 -25.98 31.96
C LEU A 235 -2.68 -27.32 31.60
N GLY A 236 -1.89 -28.33 31.21
CA GLY A 236 -2.34 -29.66 30.84
C GLY A 236 -2.11 -29.98 29.36
N GLN A 237 -2.13 -31.27 29.00
CA GLN A 237 -1.77 -31.74 27.65
C GLN A 237 -2.60 -31.09 26.52
N ALA A 238 -3.85 -30.73 26.78
CA ALA A 238 -4.72 -30.11 25.78
C ALA A 238 -4.29 -28.68 25.39
N PHE A 239 -3.55 -27.98 26.27
CA PHE A 239 -3.12 -26.60 26.07
C PHE A 239 -1.62 -26.47 25.79
N THR A 240 -0.89 -27.58 25.76
CA THR A 240 0.54 -27.58 25.44
C THR A 240 0.79 -26.92 24.09
N PHE A 241 1.70 -25.95 24.08
CA PHE A 241 2.15 -25.32 22.85
C PHE A 241 3.10 -26.26 22.10
N HIS A 242 2.77 -26.58 20.86
CA HIS A 242 3.62 -27.35 19.97
C HIS A 242 4.09 -26.45 18.82
N PRO A 243 5.40 -26.21 18.67
CA PRO A 243 5.93 -25.37 17.59
C PRO A 243 5.50 -25.81 16.17
N ALA A 244 5.25 -27.11 15.96
CA ALA A 244 4.81 -27.65 14.69
C ALA A 244 3.39 -27.22 14.29
N ASP A 245 2.57 -26.75 15.24
CA ASP A 245 1.21 -26.28 14.96
C ASP A 245 1.19 -24.84 14.45
N VAL A 246 2.31 -24.12 14.52
CA VAL A 246 2.36 -22.69 14.22
C VAL A 246 2.34 -22.46 12.70
N VAL A 247 1.36 -21.69 12.23
CA VAL A 247 1.18 -21.35 10.81
C VAL A 247 1.58 -19.92 10.48
N ALA A 248 1.62 -19.03 11.47
CA ALA A 248 2.04 -17.63 11.31
C ALA A 248 2.53 -17.03 12.62
N ILE A 249 3.43 -16.05 12.54
CA ILE A 249 3.88 -15.27 13.70
C ILE A 249 3.71 -13.77 13.42
N GLY A 250 2.91 -13.09 14.23
CA GLY A 250 2.79 -11.63 14.21
C GLY A 250 3.73 -10.99 15.25
N HIS A 251 4.49 -9.99 14.84
CA HIS A 251 5.38 -9.23 15.70
C HIS A 251 4.87 -7.80 15.82
N ARG A 252 4.55 -7.37 17.04
CA ARG A 252 4.33 -5.95 17.32
C ARG A 252 5.66 -5.19 17.21
N VAL A 253 5.68 -4.17 16.38
CA VAL A 253 6.82 -3.29 16.16
C VAL A 253 6.42 -1.86 16.53
N VAL A 254 7.21 -1.21 17.37
CA VAL A 254 6.82 0.09 17.92
C VAL A 254 6.81 1.21 16.87
N HIS A 255 7.77 1.25 15.94
CA HIS A 255 7.87 2.36 14.99
C HIS A 255 8.06 1.89 13.55
N GLY A 256 7.08 2.18 12.68
CA GLY A 256 7.08 1.92 11.24
C GLY A 256 7.44 3.12 10.37
N GLY A 257 7.60 4.30 10.97
CA GLY A 257 7.93 5.53 10.24
C GLY A 257 6.84 5.94 9.26
N ASN A 258 7.21 6.63 8.19
CA ASN A 258 6.33 6.92 7.06
C ASN A 258 6.38 5.82 5.97
N ARG A 259 7.16 4.75 6.21
CA ARG A 259 7.40 3.68 5.24
C ARG A 259 6.37 2.57 5.34
N PHE A 260 5.89 2.29 6.55
CA PHE A 260 4.93 1.21 6.81
C PHE A 260 3.58 1.74 7.28
N ALA A 261 2.60 1.76 6.36
CA ALA A 261 1.22 2.15 6.63
C ALA A 261 0.27 0.99 6.96
N SER A 262 0.74 -0.25 6.86
CA SER A 262 0.00 -1.44 7.27
C SER A 262 0.95 -2.55 7.69
N ALA A 263 0.42 -3.65 8.22
CA ALA A 263 1.21 -4.83 8.52
C ALA A 263 1.88 -5.41 7.25
N VAL A 264 3.11 -5.91 7.37
CA VAL A 264 3.88 -6.44 6.22
C VAL A 264 4.54 -7.77 6.56
N VAL A 265 4.58 -8.68 5.58
CA VAL A 265 5.36 -9.93 5.70
C VAL A 265 6.83 -9.57 5.81
N ILE A 266 7.52 -10.16 6.80
CA ILE A 266 8.91 -9.85 7.13
C ILE A 266 9.83 -10.48 6.09
N THR A 267 10.61 -9.63 5.43
CA THR A 267 11.74 -10.00 4.55
C THR A 267 13.05 -9.40 5.09
N PRO A 268 14.23 -9.78 4.56
CA PRO A 268 15.49 -9.13 4.92
C PRO A 268 15.47 -7.60 4.75
N GLU A 269 14.79 -7.10 3.71
CA GLU A 269 14.63 -5.67 3.43
C GLU A 269 13.78 -4.99 4.50
N VAL A 270 12.65 -5.61 4.90
CA VAL A 270 11.81 -5.10 5.98
C VAL A 270 12.59 -4.99 7.29
N ILE A 271 13.44 -5.97 7.61
CA ILE A 271 14.28 -5.92 8.81
C ILE A 271 15.27 -4.73 8.75
N ALA A 272 15.93 -4.53 7.61
CA ALA A 272 16.86 -3.42 7.42
C ALA A 272 16.16 -2.04 7.53
N ASP A 273 14.91 -1.97 7.07
CA ASP A 273 14.09 -0.77 7.19
C ASP A 273 13.72 -0.48 8.65
N ILE A 274 13.32 -1.51 9.41
CA ILE A 274 13.02 -1.38 10.85
C ILE A 274 14.28 -0.96 11.64
N GLU A 275 15.46 -1.47 11.25
CA GLU A 275 16.75 -1.07 11.83
C GLU A 275 17.03 0.42 11.60
N THR A 276 16.79 0.92 10.38
CA THR A 276 16.96 2.34 10.06
C THR A 276 16.02 3.22 10.90
N LEU A 277 14.78 2.76 11.09
CA LEU A 277 13.76 3.44 11.89
C LEU A 277 14.04 3.41 13.40
N ALA A 278 15.03 2.64 13.88
CA ALA A 278 15.43 2.67 15.28
C ALA A 278 15.89 4.06 15.74
N THR A 279 16.25 4.97 14.81
CA THR A 279 16.50 6.39 15.11
C THR A 279 15.32 7.06 15.83
N PHE A 280 14.09 6.70 15.50
CA PHE A 280 12.87 7.26 16.12
C PHE A 280 12.43 6.52 17.40
N ALA A 281 12.81 5.25 17.53
CA ALA A 281 12.47 4.40 18.69
C ALA A 281 13.67 3.56 19.16
N PRO A 282 14.75 4.20 19.66
CA PRO A 282 16.05 3.55 19.88
C PRO A 282 16.03 2.49 20.98
N LEU A 283 15.08 2.58 21.90
CA LEU A 283 14.90 1.62 22.99
C LEU A 283 13.98 0.45 22.64
N HIS A 284 13.17 0.55 21.57
CA HIS A 284 12.09 -0.40 21.30
C HIS A 284 12.34 -1.20 20.03
N ASN A 285 12.59 -0.55 18.89
CA ASN A 285 12.79 -1.24 17.61
C ASN A 285 13.91 -2.30 17.67
N PRO A 286 15.08 -2.05 18.32
CA PRO A 286 16.10 -3.08 18.47
C PRO A 286 15.63 -4.32 19.24
N ALA A 287 14.81 -4.16 20.29
CA ALA A 287 14.23 -5.26 21.03
C ALA A 287 13.21 -6.04 20.17
N ASN A 288 12.40 -5.34 19.38
CA ASN A 288 11.46 -5.96 18.44
C ASN A 288 12.21 -6.80 17.39
N ILE A 289 13.30 -6.28 16.81
CA ILE A 289 14.16 -7.01 15.85
C ILE A 289 14.80 -8.24 16.50
N ALA A 290 15.26 -8.14 17.74
CA ALA A 290 15.78 -9.29 18.47
C ALA A 290 14.72 -10.39 18.62
N GLY A 291 13.46 -10.01 18.87
CA GLY A 291 12.31 -10.91 18.90
C GLY A 291 12.06 -11.59 17.56
N ILE A 292 12.06 -10.83 16.46
CA ILE A 292 11.92 -11.34 15.09
C ILE A 292 13.02 -12.37 14.78
N ARG A 293 14.28 -12.03 15.06
CA ARG A 293 15.42 -12.94 14.82
C ARG A 293 15.34 -14.22 15.65
N ALA A 294 14.87 -14.13 16.90
CA ALA A 294 14.65 -15.29 17.75
C ALA A 294 13.55 -16.21 17.18
N ALA A 295 12.45 -15.62 16.70
CA ALA A 295 11.39 -16.36 16.03
C ALA A 295 11.84 -16.98 14.71
N GLN A 296 12.60 -16.27 13.87
CA GLN A 296 13.15 -16.82 12.61
C GLN A 296 14.04 -18.04 12.85
N LYS A 297 14.80 -18.03 13.94
CA LYS A 297 15.63 -19.18 14.32
C LYS A 297 14.80 -20.37 14.80
N ALA A 298 13.72 -20.13 15.53
CA ALA A 298 12.84 -21.18 16.05
C ALA A 298 11.87 -21.74 14.99
N PHE A 299 11.48 -20.92 14.01
CA PHE A 299 10.48 -21.23 12.98
C PHE A 299 10.96 -20.79 11.58
N PRO A 300 11.92 -21.51 10.97
CA PRO A 300 12.56 -21.08 9.73
C PRO A 300 11.61 -21.08 8.51
N ASN A 301 10.53 -21.86 8.55
CA ASN A 301 9.60 -22.03 7.43
C ASN A 301 8.22 -21.37 7.68
N VAL A 302 8.04 -20.70 8.82
CA VAL A 302 6.76 -20.07 9.16
C VAL A 302 6.80 -18.60 8.75
N PRO A 303 5.82 -18.10 7.99
CA PRO A 303 5.76 -16.68 7.64
C PRO A 303 5.62 -15.81 8.89
N GLN A 304 6.38 -14.73 8.93
CA GLN A 304 6.35 -13.76 10.03
C GLN A 304 5.89 -12.41 9.50
N VAL A 305 5.14 -11.65 10.29
CA VAL A 305 4.57 -10.36 9.91
C VAL A 305 4.95 -9.31 10.95
N ALA A 306 5.38 -8.14 10.50
CA ALA A 306 5.55 -6.97 11.35
C ALA A 306 4.26 -6.14 11.35
N VAL A 307 3.70 -5.89 12.53
CA VAL A 307 2.51 -5.08 12.78
C VAL A 307 2.93 -3.84 13.56
N PHE A 308 2.79 -2.66 12.96
CA PHE A 308 3.37 -1.43 13.50
C PHE A 308 2.37 -0.61 14.32
N ASP A 309 2.77 -0.17 15.51
CA ASP A 309 1.95 0.72 16.33
C ASP A 309 1.66 2.07 15.66
N THR A 310 2.52 2.51 14.75
CA THR A 310 2.37 3.77 14.00
C THR A 310 1.54 3.61 12.73
N ALA A 311 1.19 2.39 12.31
CA ALA A 311 0.54 2.14 11.02
C ALA A 311 -0.89 2.70 10.97
N PHE A 312 -1.69 2.44 12.02
CA PHE A 312 -3.07 2.91 12.08
C PHE A 312 -3.19 4.44 11.94
N HIS A 313 -2.19 5.15 12.48
CA HIS A 313 -2.09 6.61 12.49
C HIS A 313 -1.50 7.20 11.19
N GLN A 314 -1.13 6.39 10.19
CA GLN A 314 -0.70 6.94 8.88
C GLN A 314 -1.83 7.62 8.10
N THR A 315 -3.07 7.45 8.55
CA THR A 315 -4.26 8.13 8.03
C THR A 315 -4.41 9.58 8.52
N LEU A 316 -3.56 10.05 9.44
CA LEU A 316 -3.55 11.46 9.86
C LEU A 316 -3.28 12.37 8.65
N ALA A 317 -4.12 13.39 8.49
CA ALA A 317 -3.92 14.44 7.50
C ALA A 317 -2.68 15.31 7.81
N PRO A 318 -2.06 15.97 6.81
CA PRO A 318 -0.90 16.84 7.00
C PRO A 318 -1.02 17.86 8.13
N TYR A 319 -2.17 18.52 8.26
CA TYR A 319 -2.39 19.50 9.31
C TYR A 319 -2.48 18.88 10.72
N ALA A 320 -2.78 17.59 10.86
CA ALA A 320 -2.87 16.90 12.14
C ALA A 320 -1.51 16.33 12.58
N TYR A 321 -0.62 15.99 11.63
CA TYR A 321 0.70 15.44 11.97
C TYR A 321 1.86 16.42 11.97
N LEU A 322 1.73 17.57 11.31
CA LEU A 322 2.81 18.57 11.28
C LEU A 322 2.89 19.32 12.61
N TYR A 323 4.11 19.49 13.11
CA TYR A 323 4.37 20.46 14.17
C TYR A 323 4.52 21.87 13.59
N GLY A 324 4.31 22.88 14.43
CA GLY A 324 4.62 24.29 14.12
C GLY A 324 6.12 24.59 14.05
N LEU A 325 6.88 23.77 13.32
CA LEU A 325 8.32 23.84 13.11
C LEU A 325 8.62 24.18 11.63
N PRO A 326 9.85 24.61 11.30
CA PRO A 326 10.26 24.79 9.90
C PRO A 326 9.98 23.53 9.06
N TYR A 327 9.26 23.69 7.96
CA TYR A 327 8.74 22.59 7.13
C TYR A 327 9.84 21.64 6.60
N GLU A 328 11.05 22.15 6.41
CA GLU A 328 12.19 21.35 5.95
C GLU A 328 12.62 20.27 6.96
N LEU A 329 12.37 20.45 8.26
CA LEU A 329 12.64 19.41 9.26
C LEU A 329 11.74 18.19 9.06
N TYR A 330 10.50 18.38 8.63
CA TYR A 330 9.62 17.29 8.25
C TYR A 330 10.15 16.60 6.97
N LYS A 331 10.44 17.37 5.91
CA LYS A 331 10.88 16.78 4.63
C LYS A 331 12.18 16.01 4.73
N GLN A 332 13.16 16.54 5.46
CA GLN A 332 14.52 16.02 5.48
C GLN A 332 14.72 14.96 6.57
N HIS A 333 14.02 15.11 7.70
CA HIS A 333 14.25 14.29 8.89
C HIS A 333 13.01 13.54 9.38
N GLY A 334 11.86 13.68 8.71
CA GLY A 334 10.63 13.01 9.11
C GLY A 334 10.08 13.46 10.45
N ILE A 335 10.40 14.67 10.91
CA ILE A 335 9.90 15.19 12.20
C ILE A 335 8.40 15.51 12.07
N ARG A 336 7.56 14.62 12.60
CA ARG A 336 6.09 14.71 12.61
C ARG A 336 5.49 13.92 13.77
N ARG A 337 4.18 14.07 13.97
CA ARG A 337 3.37 13.12 14.75
C ARG A 337 3.31 11.79 14.02
N TYR A 338 3.63 10.72 14.74
CA TYR A 338 3.45 9.34 14.29
C TYR A 338 2.31 8.66 15.05
N GLY A 339 2.19 8.93 16.36
CA GLY A 339 1.24 8.23 17.21
C GLY A 339 1.65 6.79 17.52
N PHE A 340 1.18 6.25 18.65
CA PHE A 340 1.43 4.87 19.08
C PHE A 340 0.17 4.28 19.69
N HIS A 341 0.22 3.00 20.07
CA HIS A 341 -0.95 2.20 20.41
C HIS A 341 -1.95 2.09 19.26
N GLY A 342 -1.49 2.23 18.00
CA GLY A 342 -2.36 2.10 16.83
C GLY A 342 -3.06 0.76 16.77
N SER A 343 -2.37 -0.33 17.16
CA SER A 343 -2.97 -1.65 17.32
C SER A 343 -4.12 -1.64 18.34
N SER A 344 -3.91 -1.11 19.54
CA SER A 344 -4.99 -1.04 20.55
C SER A 344 -6.17 -0.18 20.10
N HIS A 345 -5.90 1.01 19.55
CA HIS A 345 -6.94 1.90 19.06
C HIS A 345 -7.77 1.25 17.94
N ARG A 346 -7.11 0.53 17.03
CA ARG A 346 -7.78 -0.22 15.95
C ARG A 346 -8.57 -1.43 16.47
N TYR A 347 -8.04 -2.16 17.44
CA TYR A 347 -8.76 -3.27 18.07
C TYR A 347 -10.04 -2.77 18.75
N VAL A 348 -9.92 -1.69 19.52
CA VAL A 348 -11.03 -1.10 20.26
C VAL A 348 -12.09 -0.51 19.33
N SER A 349 -11.70 0.09 18.20
CA SER A 349 -12.69 0.60 17.24
C SER A 349 -13.46 -0.53 16.56
N LEU A 350 -12.77 -1.58 16.13
CA LEU A 350 -13.40 -2.79 15.58
C LEU A 350 -14.34 -3.45 16.59
N LYS A 351 -13.90 -3.57 17.85
CA LYS A 351 -14.71 -4.18 18.90
C LYS A 351 -15.92 -3.32 19.26
N ALA A 352 -15.77 -2.00 19.28
CA ALA A 352 -16.90 -1.09 19.48
C ALA A 352 -17.96 -1.23 18.37
N ALA A 353 -17.52 -1.32 17.10
CA ALA A 353 -18.41 -1.55 15.96
C ALA A 353 -19.16 -2.90 16.08
N GLU A 354 -18.45 -3.98 16.43
CA GLU A 354 -19.02 -5.30 16.69
C GLU A 354 -20.09 -5.26 17.79
N VAL A 355 -19.77 -4.62 18.93
CA VAL A 355 -20.68 -4.51 20.09
C VAL A 355 -21.94 -3.71 19.77
N LEU A 356 -21.82 -2.66 18.95
CA LEU A 356 -22.96 -1.84 18.54
C LEU A 356 -23.75 -2.43 17.38
N GLY A 357 -23.23 -3.44 16.68
CA GLY A 357 -23.83 -3.97 15.46
C GLY A 357 -23.91 -2.92 14.36
N ARG A 358 -22.99 -1.94 14.35
CA ARG A 358 -22.90 -0.87 13.34
C ARG A 358 -21.58 -1.00 12.57
N PRO A 359 -21.54 -0.70 11.25
CA PRO A 359 -20.30 -0.66 10.50
C PRO A 359 -19.31 0.33 11.12
N LEU A 360 -18.01 -0.01 11.17
CA LEU A 360 -17.00 0.90 11.69
C LEU A 360 -16.92 2.21 10.86
N GLY A 361 -17.19 2.10 9.56
CA GLY A 361 -17.27 3.23 8.64
C GLY A 361 -18.42 4.21 8.91
N GLU A 362 -19.27 4.00 9.90
CA GLU A 362 -20.35 4.93 10.29
C GLU A 362 -20.14 5.54 11.69
N LEU A 363 -18.99 5.26 12.33
CA LEU A 363 -18.77 5.60 13.73
C LEU A 363 -17.67 6.66 13.90
N GLU A 364 -17.98 7.65 14.74
CA GLU A 364 -17.01 8.59 15.31
C GLU A 364 -16.64 8.13 16.73
N ILE A 365 -15.40 7.69 16.92
CA ILE A 365 -14.95 7.05 18.17
C ILE A 365 -13.78 7.81 18.77
N VAL A 366 -13.92 8.22 20.03
CA VAL A 366 -12.76 8.59 20.86
C VAL A 366 -12.33 7.37 21.66
N SER A 367 -11.16 6.82 21.30
CA SER A 367 -10.56 5.68 21.99
C SER A 367 -9.53 6.17 23.02
N CYS A 368 -9.70 5.77 24.28
CA CYS A 368 -8.86 6.12 25.42
C CYS A 368 -8.08 4.88 25.88
N HIS A 369 -6.87 4.68 25.36
CA HIS A 369 -5.95 3.65 25.86
C HIS A 369 -5.18 4.21 27.04
N LEU A 370 -5.51 3.77 28.26
CA LEU A 370 -4.93 4.27 29.50
C LEU A 370 -4.23 3.11 30.22
N GLY A 371 -2.90 3.06 30.18
CA GLY A 371 -2.08 2.03 30.83
C GLY A 371 -0.72 2.58 31.27
N ILE A 372 0.32 1.73 31.22
CA ILE A 372 1.72 2.14 31.49
C ILE A 372 2.20 3.27 30.56
N GLY A 373 1.69 3.27 29.33
CA GLY A 373 1.62 4.42 28.44
C GLY A 373 0.14 4.77 28.23
N ALA A 374 -0.16 6.05 28.01
CA ALA A 374 -1.53 6.49 27.82
C ALA A 374 -1.65 7.35 26.56
N SER A 375 -2.62 7.03 25.70
CA SER A 375 -2.94 7.81 24.50
C SER A 375 -4.44 7.85 24.26
N LEU A 376 -4.88 8.95 23.67
CA LEU A 376 -6.20 9.03 23.04
C LEU A 376 -6.03 9.02 21.52
N CYS A 377 -7.04 8.52 20.82
CA CYS A 377 -7.15 8.59 19.37
C CYS A 377 -8.57 9.00 18.97
N ALA A 378 -8.65 9.95 18.04
CA ALA A 378 -9.86 10.30 17.32
C ALA A 378 -9.95 9.40 16.09
N ILE A 379 -11.00 8.58 16.03
CA ILE A 379 -11.21 7.61 14.95
C ILE A 379 -12.50 7.98 14.24
N ASP A 380 -12.37 8.45 13.02
CA ASP A 380 -13.45 8.97 12.21
C ASP A 380 -13.70 8.03 11.02
N HIS A 381 -14.88 7.39 11.01
CA HIS A 381 -15.28 6.43 9.97
C HIS A 381 -14.22 5.33 9.74
N GLY A 382 -13.62 4.84 10.84
CA GLY A 382 -12.58 3.81 10.84
C GLY A 382 -11.15 4.30 10.60
N ARG A 383 -10.93 5.60 10.38
CA ARG A 383 -9.60 6.20 10.14
C ARG A 383 -9.12 6.96 11.36
N SER A 384 -7.84 6.86 11.70
CA SER A 384 -7.26 7.68 12.76
C SER A 384 -7.05 9.10 12.22
N VAL A 385 -7.81 10.09 12.72
CA VAL A 385 -7.68 11.49 12.29
C VAL A 385 -6.84 12.33 13.24
N ASP A 386 -6.71 11.91 14.50
CA ASP A 386 -5.80 12.53 15.48
C ASP A 386 -5.39 11.52 16.57
N THR A 387 -4.25 11.74 17.21
CA THR A 387 -3.73 10.91 18.30
C THR A 387 -2.81 11.69 19.24
N SER A 388 -2.90 11.43 20.54
CA SER A 388 -2.32 12.34 21.53
C SER A 388 -0.80 12.23 21.58
N MET A 389 -0.28 11.04 21.29
CA MET A 389 1.17 10.83 21.21
C MET A 389 1.74 11.42 19.93
N GLY A 390 2.97 11.93 20.06
CA GLY A 390 3.64 12.73 19.06
C GLY A 390 4.57 11.92 18.15
N MET A 391 5.78 12.46 17.99
CA MET A 391 6.91 11.78 17.35
C MET A 391 7.41 10.64 18.24
N THR A 392 7.26 10.80 19.55
CA THR A 392 7.62 9.82 20.57
C THR A 392 6.42 9.52 21.47
N PRO A 393 6.45 8.41 22.21
CA PRO A 393 5.39 8.05 23.17
C PRO A 393 5.30 8.95 24.41
N THR A 394 6.06 10.05 24.47
CA THR A 394 6.13 10.96 25.63
C THR A 394 5.12 12.11 25.54
N ASP A 395 4.78 12.56 24.33
CA ASP A 395 3.84 13.68 24.12
C ASP A 395 2.38 13.28 24.44
N GLY A 396 1.54 14.27 24.68
CA GLY A 396 0.11 14.13 24.94
C GLY A 396 -0.22 14.13 26.42
N LEU A 397 -0.74 13.01 26.92
CA LEU A 397 -1.25 12.90 28.28
C LEU A 397 -0.14 12.87 29.33
N ILE A 398 -0.45 13.33 30.54
CA ILE A 398 0.30 12.90 31.73
C ILE A 398 0.18 11.38 31.83
N MET A 399 1.28 10.66 32.03
CA MET A 399 1.29 9.19 32.12
C MET A 399 1.79 8.76 33.51
N PRO A 400 1.87 7.45 33.82
CA PRO A 400 2.47 6.96 35.07
C PRO A 400 3.83 7.58 35.41
N SER A 401 4.78 7.57 34.47
CA SER A 401 6.14 8.09 34.66
C SER A 401 6.59 9.11 33.62
N ARG A 402 5.80 9.31 32.54
CA ARG A 402 6.11 10.27 31.47
C ARG A 402 5.41 11.60 31.69
N SER A 403 6.07 12.69 31.33
CA SER A 403 5.58 14.06 31.56
C SER A 403 4.28 14.36 30.82
N GLY A 404 4.07 13.77 29.64
CA GLY A 404 3.10 14.30 28.68
C GLY A 404 3.61 15.56 28.00
N SER A 405 2.69 16.27 27.34
CA SER A 405 2.99 17.57 26.73
C SER A 405 3.45 18.59 27.76
N ILE A 406 4.60 19.21 27.50
CA ILE A 406 5.18 20.31 28.27
C ILE A 406 5.61 21.43 27.32
N ASP A 407 5.69 22.65 27.84
CA ASP A 407 6.23 23.77 27.08
C ASP A 407 7.70 23.51 26.70
N PRO A 408 8.08 23.57 25.41
CA PRO A 408 9.48 23.41 24.99
C PRO A 408 10.46 24.35 25.71
N ALA A 409 10.04 25.55 26.12
CA ALA A 409 10.88 26.49 26.86
C ALA A 409 11.28 25.96 28.25
N VAL A 410 10.47 25.09 28.87
CA VAL A 410 10.82 24.41 30.13
C VAL A 410 12.05 23.52 29.93
N MET A 411 12.17 22.86 28.77
CA MET A 411 13.31 22.01 28.45
C MET A 411 14.60 22.81 28.33
N LEU A 412 14.54 23.97 27.66
CA LEU A 412 15.67 24.89 27.56
C LEU A 412 16.07 25.41 28.94
N HIS A 413 15.08 25.79 29.76
CA HIS A 413 15.33 26.28 31.11
C HIS A 413 16.03 25.23 32.00
N LEU A 414 15.61 23.96 31.93
CA LEU A 414 16.25 22.87 32.68
C LEU A 414 17.70 22.62 32.25
N ILE A 415 18.02 22.78 30.97
CA ILE A 415 19.39 22.66 30.47
C ILE A 415 20.23 23.86 30.95
N GLU A 416 19.74 25.07 30.72
CA GLU A 416 20.51 26.30 30.92
C GLU A 416 20.64 26.68 32.40
N ALA A 417 19.55 26.62 33.17
CA ALA A 417 19.52 27.05 34.56
C ALA A 417 19.85 25.94 35.56
N HIS A 418 19.54 24.67 35.20
CA HIS A 418 19.78 23.51 36.08
C HIS A 418 20.91 22.60 35.58
N GLY A 419 21.59 22.95 34.48
CA GLY A 419 22.74 22.22 33.97
C GLY A 419 22.42 20.77 33.55
N MET A 420 21.15 20.47 33.24
CA MET A 420 20.76 19.11 32.86
C MET A 420 21.36 18.73 31.51
N THR A 421 21.98 17.55 31.45
CA THR A 421 22.42 16.98 30.18
C THR A 421 21.22 16.45 29.39
N PRO A 422 21.31 16.31 28.05
CA PRO A 422 20.24 15.69 27.26
C PRO A 422 19.83 14.30 27.76
N ALA A 423 20.77 13.51 28.26
CA ALA A 423 20.49 12.19 28.83
C ALA A 423 19.71 12.28 30.16
N ALA A 424 20.10 13.18 31.06
CA ALA A 424 19.38 13.42 32.32
C ALA A 424 17.96 13.95 32.05
N LEU A 425 17.82 14.85 31.09
CA LEU A 425 16.53 15.40 30.69
C LEU A 425 15.62 14.33 30.05
N SER A 426 16.19 13.45 29.21
CA SER A 426 15.46 12.31 28.64
C SER A 426 14.96 11.34 29.73
N ASN A 427 15.79 11.05 30.75
CA ASN A 427 15.38 10.26 31.90
C ASN A 427 14.27 10.96 32.70
N LEU A 428 14.39 12.27 32.94
CA LEU A 428 13.39 13.06 33.66
C LEU A 428 12.01 12.93 33.01
N ILE A 429 11.91 13.21 31.71
CA ILE A 429 10.61 13.23 31.00
C ILE A 429 10.01 11.84 30.77
N ASN A 430 10.81 10.77 30.78
CA ASN A 430 10.34 9.41 30.50
C ASN A 430 10.11 8.55 31.75
N CYS A 431 10.87 8.79 32.82
CA CYS A 431 10.97 7.86 33.96
C CYS A 431 10.65 8.49 35.33
N GLU A 432 10.79 9.81 35.46
CA GLU A 432 10.70 10.52 36.75
C GLU A 432 9.58 11.58 36.81
N SER A 433 8.84 11.73 35.71
CA SER A 433 7.74 12.70 35.59
C SER A 433 6.38 12.01 35.76
N GLY A 434 5.32 12.60 35.19
CA GLY A 434 3.99 12.01 35.19
C GLY A 434 3.33 12.02 36.57
N MET A 435 2.41 11.08 36.78
CA MET A 435 1.76 10.92 38.08
C MET A 435 2.76 10.56 39.18
N LYS A 436 3.82 9.80 38.87
CA LYS A 436 4.93 9.50 39.78
C LYS A 436 5.63 10.78 40.24
N GLY A 437 6.00 11.65 39.31
CA GLY A 437 6.66 12.93 39.64
C GLY A 437 5.76 13.86 40.46
N ILE A 438 4.48 13.99 40.09
CA ILE A 438 3.53 14.87 40.78
C ILE A 438 3.22 14.35 42.19
N SER A 439 2.92 13.05 42.32
CA SER A 439 2.60 12.43 43.62
C SER A 439 3.83 12.28 44.51
N GLY A 440 4.98 11.95 43.94
CA GLY A 440 6.16 11.50 44.68
C GLY A 440 6.04 10.09 45.24
N ILE A 441 5.07 9.29 44.78
CA ILE A 441 4.73 7.98 45.33
C ILE A 441 5.04 6.87 44.32
N SER A 442 4.22 6.76 43.27
CA SER A 442 4.27 5.66 42.30
C SER A 442 3.66 6.11 40.96
N GLY A 443 3.95 5.37 39.90
CA GLY A 443 3.21 5.47 38.63
C GLY A 443 1.93 4.62 38.62
N ASP A 444 1.77 3.70 39.58
CA ASP A 444 0.58 2.85 39.71
C ASP A 444 -0.64 3.68 40.15
N ILE A 445 -1.69 3.66 39.33
CA ILE A 445 -2.93 4.40 39.59
C ILE A 445 -3.62 3.95 40.88
N HIS A 446 -3.60 2.65 41.20
CA HIS A 446 -4.30 2.14 42.38
C HIS A 446 -3.60 2.56 43.67
N ALA A 447 -2.26 2.60 43.65
CA ALA A 447 -1.48 3.16 44.75
C ALA A 447 -1.79 4.66 44.95
N ILE A 448 -1.91 5.42 43.86
CA ILE A 448 -2.28 6.84 43.90
C ILE A 448 -3.71 7.03 44.42
N GLU A 449 -4.67 6.24 43.96
CA GLU A 449 -6.06 6.30 44.41
C GLU A 449 -6.17 5.99 45.91
N ALA A 450 -5.48 4.95 46.39
CA ALA A 450 -5.44 4.60 47.80
C ALA A 450 -4.83 5.72 48.67
N ALA A 451 -3.70 6.30 48.22
CA ALA A 451 -3.07 7.42 48.92
C ALA A 451 -3.96 8.67 48.94
N ALA A 452 -4.64 8.98 47.83
CA ALA A 452 -5.58 10.09 47.75
C ALA A 452 -6.78 9.88 48.69
N ALA A 453 -7.31 8.65 48.78
CA ALA A 453 -8.38 8.30 49.72
C ALA A 453 -7.92 8.39 51.19
N ALA A 454 -6.64 8.14 51.46
CA ALA A 454 -6.03 8.34 52.78
C ALA A 454 -5.71 9.81 53.12
N GLY A 455 -6.00 10.75 52.20
CA GLY A 455 -5.84 12.19 52.41
C GLY A 455 -4.53 12.79 51.88
N ASP A 456 -3.73 12.05 51.10
CA ASP A 456 -2.53 12.61 50.47
C ASP A 456 -2.91 13.63 49.39
N HIS A 457 -2.50 14.89 49.62
CA HIS A 457 -2.83 15.99 48.73
C HIS A 457 -2.16 15.88 47.35
N ARG A 458 -0.90 15.42 47.29
CA ARG A 458 -0.16 15.28 46.04
C ARG A 458 -0.66 14.12 45.21
N ALA A 459 -1.06 13.01 45.84
CA ALA A 459 -1.72 11.89 45.17
C ALA A 459 -3.06 12.33 44.54
N LEU A 460 -3.89 13.06 45.29
CA LEU A 460 -5.14 13.61 44.77
C LEU A 460 -4.90 14.58 43.60
N LEU A 461 -3.88 15.44 43.71
CA LEU A 461 -3.49 16.36 42.63
C LEU A 461 -3.04 15.61 41.38
N ALA A 462 -2.16 14.60 41.53
CA ALA A 462 -1.68 13.78 40.41
C ALA A 462 -2.83 13.10 39.67
N HIS A 463 -3.74 12.46 40.41
CA HIS A 463 -4.91 11.81 39.85
C HIS A 463 -5.83 12.79 39.10
N LYS A 464 -6.13 13.95 39.69
CA LYS A 464 -6.95 14.99 39.04
C LYS A 464 -6.27 15.58 37.81
N ALA A 465 -4.96 15.82 37.85
CA ALA A 465 -4.22 16.36 36.72
C ALA A 465 -4.23 15.38 35.53
N PHE A 466 -4.06 14.08 35.80
CA PHE A 466 -4.19 13.03 34.78
C PHE A 466 -5.58 13.02 34.15
N CYS A 467 -6.64 12.92 34.96
CA CYS A 467 -8.02 12.87 34.45
C CYS A 467 -8.44 14.16 33.74
N TYR A 468 -7.91 15.31 34.17
CA TYR A 468 -8.14 16.59 33.50
C TYR A 468 -7.58 16.58 32.07
N GLN A 469 -6.36 16.05 31.86
CA GLN A 469 -5.79 15.96 30.51
C GLN A 469 -6.55 14.96 29.63
N VAL A 470 -6.98 13.82 30.19
CA VAL A 470 -7.86 12.88 29.45
C VAL A 470 -9.13 13.60 29.01
N ARG A 471 -9.85 14.24 29.93
CA ARG A 471 -11.08 14.98 29.64
C ARG A 471 -10.89 16.08 28.58
N LYS A 472 -9.81 16.85 28.70
CA LYS A 472 -9.50 17.93 27.74
C LYS A 472 -9.28 17.38 26.33
N ASN A 473 -8.57 16.26 26.19
CA ASN A 473 -8.33 15.63 24.91
C ASN A 473 -9.59 14.97 24.32
N ILE A 474 -10.49 14.40 25.14
CA ILE A 474 -11.82 13.94 24.67
C ILE A 474 -12.56 15.11 23.99
N GLY A 475 -12.62 16.27 24.65
CA GLY A 475 -13.26 17.45 24.08
C GLY A 475 -12.59 17.95 22.79
N ALA A 476 -11.26 17.94 22.75
CA ALA A 476 -10.50 18.32 21.55
C ALA A 476 -10.79 17.37 20.36
N TYR A 477 -10.91 16.07 20.60
CA TYR A 477 -11.13 15.08 19.55
C TYR A 477 -12.57 15.01 19.07
N ALA A 478 -13.54 15.24 19.96
CA ALA A 478 -14.91 15.49 19.53
C ALA A 478 -15.00 16.74 18.63
N ALA A 479 -14.22 17.79 18.94
CA ALA A 479 -14.16 18.98 18.09
C ALA A 479 -13.44 18.72 16.75
N ALA A 480 -12.40 17.89 16.74
CA ALA A 480 -11.66 17.53 15.52
C ALA A 480 -12.52 16.74 14.52
N MET A 481 -13.41 15.86 15.01
CA MET A 481 -14.32 15.07 14.16
C MET A 481 -15.64 15.80 13.87
N GLY A 482 -16.01 16.82 14.66
CA GLY A 482 -17.31 17.49 14.56
C GLY A 482 -18.46 16.75 15.24
N GLY A 483 -18.17 15.62 15.88
CA GLY A 483 -19.12 14.76 16.57
C GLY A 483 -18.42 13.65 17.36
N ILE A 484 -19.22 12.81 18.02
CA ILE A 484 -18.77 11.60 18.72
C ILE A 484 -19.97 10.66 18.93
N ASP A 485 -19.86 9.42 18.44
CA ASP A 485 -20.80 8.34 18.71
C ASP A 485 -20.40 7.52 19.94
N VAL A 486 -19.09 7.28 20.09
CA VAL A 486 -18.54 6.35 21.08
C VAL A 486 -17.36 6.95 21.83
N LEU A 487 -17.39 6.82 23.16
CA LEU A 487 -16.23 7.00 24.03
C LEU A 487 -15.82 5.64 24.60
N ALA A 488 -14.67 5.13 24.18
CA ALA A 488 -14.19 3.80 24.56
C ALA A 488 -12.99 3.91 25.50
N PHE A 489 -13.03 3.23 26.64
CA PHE A 489 -11.89 3.08 27.57
C PHE A 489 -11.29 1.69 27.45
N THR A 490 -9.95 1.63 27.41
CA THR A 490 -9.17 0.39 27.33
C THR A 490 -7.81 0.55 28.03
N GLY A 491 -7.05 -0.52 28.14
CA GLY A 491 -5.76 -0.57 28.82
C GLY A 491 -5.93 -0.64 30.34
N ASP A 492 -4.89 -1.09 31.03
CA ASP A 492 -4.96 -1.46 32.45
C ASP A 492 -5.69 -0.43 33.34
N ILE A 493 -5.38 0.86 33.19
CA ILE A 493 -6.02 1.95 33.96
C ILE A 493 -7.46 2.19 33.47
N GLY A 494 -7.67 2.20 32.16
CA GLY A 494 -8.98 2.45 31.54
C GLY A 494 -9.99 1.35 31.86
N GLU A 495 -9.53 0.11 31.98
CA GLU A 495 -10.33 -1.07 32.33
C GLU A 495 -10.59 -1.14 33.84
N SER A 496 -9.56 -0.86 34.65
CA SER A 496 -9.64 -1.11 36.10
C SER A 496 -10.20 0.06 36.91
N SER A 497 -9.86 1.30 36.59
CA SER A 497 -10.20 2.46 37.43
C SER A 497 -11.55 3.07 37.04
N ALA A 498 -12.58 2.74 37.82
CA ALA A 498 -13.87 3.42 37.73
C ALA A 498 -13.76 4.92 38.04
N THR A 499 -12.85 5.32 38.94
CA THR A 499 -12.66 6.72 39.33
C THR A 499 -12.10 7.54 38.17
N VAL A 500 -11.09 7.01 37.47
CA VAL A 500 -10.51 7.68 36.29
C VAL A 500 -11.58 7.89 35.22
N ARG A 501 -12.39 6.87 34.91
CA ARG A 501 -13.49 7.00 33.95
C ARG A 501 -14.52 8.05 34.36
N SER A 502 -14.91 8.07 35.64
CA SER A 502 -15.83 9.08 36.20
C SER A 502 -15.27 10.50 36.06
N LEU A 503 -14.03 10.73 36.50
CA LEU A 503 -13.39 12.04 36.42
C LEU A 503 -13.11 12.48 34.97
N ALA A 504 -12.77 11.55 34.07
CA ALA A 504 -12.59 11.83 32.66
C ALA A 504 -13.90 12.28 31.98
N CYS A 505 -15.04 11.67 32.33
CA CYS A 505 -16.36 12.02 31.78
C CYS A 505 -17.00 13.24 32.46
N GLN A 506 -16.49 13.65 33.63
CA GLN A 506 -17.11 14.69 34.45
C GLN A 506 -17.26 16.01 33.68
N GLY A 507 -18.49 16.51 33.59
CA GLY A 507 -18.77 17.79 32.93
C GLY A 507 -18.88 17.73 31.41
N LEU A 508 -18.85 16.53 30.79
CA LEU A 508 -19.05 16.34 29.35
C LEU A 508 -20.52 16.04 28.97
N ALA A 509 -21.46 16.14 29.90
CA ALA A 509 -22.88 15.85 29.65
C ALA A 509 -23.53 16.79 28.62
N TRP A 510 -23.03 18.02 28.49
CA TRP A 510 -23.53 19.01 27.53
C TRP A 510 -23.23 18.63 26.07
N MET A 511 -22.20 17.81 25.83
CA MET A 511 -21.84 17.25 24.52
C MET A 511 -22.34 15.80 24.35
N GLY A 512 -23.32 15.39 25.17
CA GLY A 512 -23.96 14.07 25.05
C GLY A 512 -23.25 12.91 25.73
N ILE A 513 -22.14 13.13 26.44
CA ILE A 513 -21.42 12.08 27.18
C ILE A 513 -22.00 11.97 28.59
N ARG A 514 -22.92 11.02 28.81
CA ARG A 514 -23.57 10.79 30.11
C ARG A 514 -23.20 9.43 30.68
N LEU A 515 -22.37 9.44 31.73
CA LEU A 515 -21.93 8.23 32.42
C LEU A 515 -22.98 7.74 33.42
N ASP A 516 -23.24 6.43 33.42
CA ASP A 516 -23.95 5.76 34.50
C ASP A 516 -22.93 5.37 35.59
N GLU A 517 -22.95 6.13 36.67
CA GLU A 517 -22.04 5.96 37.80
C GLU A 517 -22.24 4.62 38.54
N GLU A 518 -23.43 4.03 38.50
CA GLU A 518 -23.68 2.73 39.12
C GLU A 518 -23.09 1.60 38.28
N LYS A 519 -23.37 1.59 36.96
CA LYS A 519 -22.75 0.63 36.02
C LYS A 519 -21.22 0.73 36.07
N ASN A 520 -20.68 1.95 36.08
CA ASN A 520 -19.24 2.20 36.15
C ASN A 520 -18.59 1.64 37.43
N ARG A 521 -19.20 1.89 38.61
CA ARG A 521 -18.69 1.36 39.89
C ARG A 521 -18.86 -0.15 40.00
N ALA A 522 -19.97 -0.70 39.50
CA ALA A 522 -20.23 -2.14 39.52
C ALA A 522 -19.16 -2.89 38.71
N LEU A 523 -18.74 -2.33 37.57
CA LEU A 523 -17.63 -2.86 36.79
C LEU A 523 -16.30 -2.81 37.58
N GLY A 524 -15.98 -1.68 38.21
CA GLY A 524 -14.76 -1.53 39.02
C GLY A 524 -14.69 -2.45 40.25
N LYS A 525 -15.83 -2.96 40.76
CA LYS A 525 -15.86 -3.98 41.82
C LYS A 525 -15.67 -5.41 41.31
N ASN A 526 -15.86 -5.61 40.00
CA ASN A 526 -15.77 -6.89 39.30
C ASN A 526 -14.54 -6.95 38.39
N LEU A 527 -13.42 -6.37 38.83
CA LEU A 527 -12.13 -6.40 38.13
C LEU A 527 -11.80 -7.81 37.64
N GLY A 528 -11.57 -7.95 36.33
CA GLY A 528 -11.23 -9.22 35.68
C GLY A 528 -12.40 -10.17 35.37
N LYS A 529 -13.67 -9.72 35.47
CA LYS A 529 -14.85 -10.58 35.23
C LYS A 529 -15.72 -10.22 34.03
N PHE A 530 -15.43 -9.14 33.31
CA PHE A 530 -16.12 -8.89 32.04
C PHE A 530 -15.30 -9.55 30.91
N GLU A 531 -15.94 -10.36 30.09
CA GLU A 531 -15.24 -11.23 29.15
C GLU A 531 -14.61 -10.44 27.98
N SER A 532 -15.23 -9.35 27.56
CA SER A 532 -14.73 -8.57 26.42
C SER A 532 -15.08 -7.07 26.47
N HIS A 533 -16.28 -6.72 26.92
CA HIS A 533 -16.72 -5.33 26.97
C HIS A 533 -17.78 -5.08 28.06
N ALA A 534 -18.00 -3.81 28.42
CA ALA A 534 -19.08 -3.37 29.29
C ALA A 534 -19.57 -1.97 28.87
N LEU A 535 -20.89 -1.79 28.74
CA LEU A 535 -21.51 -0.49 28.49
C LEU A 535 -21.76 0.24 29.81
N ILE A 536 -21.19 1.43 29.98
CA ILE A 536 -21.27 2.24 31.21
C ILE A 536 -21.94 3.60 30.98
N SER A 537 -22.54 3.81 29.82
CA SER A 537 -23.36 5.00 29.56
C SER A 537 -24.74 4.89 30.23
N ALA A 538 -25.29 6.06 30.56
CA ALA A 538 -26.70 6.19 30.91
C ALA A 538 -27.57 5.79 29.71
N ASP A 539 -28.77 5.26 29.97
CA ASP A 539 -29.64 4.74 28.90
C ASP A 539 -30.05 5.83 27.90
N ASP A 540 -30.19 7.08 28.38
CA ASP A 540 -30.52 8.26 27.60
C ASP A 540 -29.29 9.01 27.04
N SER A 541 -28.07 8.47 27.23
CA SER A 541 -26.84 9.07 26.70
C SER A 541 -26.82 8.99 25.17
N PRO A 542 -26.74 10.13 24.45
CA PRO A 542 -26.53 10.14 23.01
C PRO A 542 -25.24 9.41 22.61
N VAL A 543 -24.16 9.64 23.37
CA VAL A 543 -22.86 9.00 23.15
C VAL A 543 -22.80 7.69 23.95
N LYS A 544 -22.39 6.60 23.31
CA LYS A 544 -22.16 5.33 24.01
C LYS A 544 -20.80 5.33 24.68
N ILE A 545 -20.80 5.11 25.99
CA ILE A 545 -19.58 4.99 26.80
C ILE A 545 -19.37 3.52 27.11
N MET A 546 -18.23 2.97 26.71
CA MET A 546 -17.91 1.55 26.88
C MET A 546 -16.50 1.34 27.40
N VAL A 547 -16.31 0.23 28.11
CA VAL A 547 -15.01 -0.30 28.51
C VAL A 547 -14.78 -1.56 27.70
N ILE A 548 -13.66 -1.66 27.01
CA ILE A 548 -13.28 -2.80 26.18
C ILE A 548 -12.01 -3.40 26.77
N ALA A 549 -12.00 -4.71 26.99
CA ALA A 549 -10.83 -5.44 27.46
C ALA A 549 -9.82 -5.51 26.31
N ASN A 550 -8.62 -4.99 26.52
CA ASN A 550 -7.62 -4.91 25.48
C ASN A 550 -7.08 -6.31 25.11
N ASP A 551 -6.99 -6.59 23.81
CA ASP A 551 -6.37 -7.81 23.28
C ASP A 551 -5.56 -7.44 22.03
N ASP A 552 -4.50 -6.64 22.26
CA ASP A 552 -3.61 -6.17 21.20
C ASP A 552 -2.96 -7.34 20.46
N GLU A 553 -2.61 -8.39 21.20
CA GLU A 553 -2.06 -9.63 20.65
C GLU A 553 -3.02 -10.29 19.66
N ARG A 554 -4.34 -10.30 19.92
CA ARG A 554 -5.33 -10.83 18.97
C ARG A 554 -5.39 -9.99 17.71
N LEU A 555 -5.30 -8.67 17.82
CA LEU A 555 -5.22 -7.82 16.62
C LEU A 555 -3.94 -8.08 15.83
N VAL A 556 -2.80 -8.24 16.50
CA VAL A 556 -1.53 -8.58 15.84
C VAL A 556 -1.65 -9.91 15.09
N ALA A 557 -2.30 -10.92 15.69
CA ALA A 557 -2.58 -12.19 15.03
C ALA A 557 -3.51 -12.02 13.81
N TRP A 558 -4.56 -11.21 13.95
CA TRP A 558 -5.53 -10.92 12.88
C TRP A 558 -4.87 -10.19 11.69
N GLU A 559 -4.05 -9.17 11.97
CA GLU A 559 -3.27 -8.45 10.97
C GLU A 559 -2.23 -9.36 10.29
N ALA A 560 -1.62 -10.28 11.05
CA ALA A 560 -0.67 -11.23 10.49
C ALA A 560 -1.31 -12.14 9.44
N LEU A 561 -2.47 -12.72 9.74
CA LEU A 561 -3.20 -13.57 8.78
C LEU A 561 -3.58 -12.81 7.52
N ARG A 562 -4.13 -11.61 7.65
CA ARG A 562 -4.54 -10.78 6.49
C ARG A 562 -3.34 -10.30 5.68
N ALA A 563 -2.24 -9.96 6.33
CA ALA A 563 -1.01 -9.57 5.62
C ALA A 563 -0.45 -10.73 4.81
N ILE A 564 -0.49 -11.96 5.34
CA ILE A 564 -0.08 -13.17 4.62
C ILE A 564 -1.01 -13.43 3.45
N GLU A 565 -2.33 -13.42 3.65
CA GLU A 565 -3.32 -13.64 2.59
C GLU A 565 -3.17 -12.62 1.46
N ARG A 566 -3.08 -11.33 1.80
CA ARG A 566 -2.81 -10.26 0.83
C ARG A 566 -1.49 -10.45 0.09
N ASN A 567 -0.43 -10.87 0.79
CA ASN A 567 0.85 -11.14 0.16
C ASN A 567 0.78 -12.36 -0.78
N SER A 568 0.05 -13.41 -0.41
CA SER A 568 -0.23 -14.55 -1.29
C SER A 568 -0.99 -14.13 -2.53
N LEU A 569 -2.05 -13.32 -2.40
CA LEU A 569 -2.79 -12.77 -3.54
C LEU A 569 -1.91 -11.89 -4.44
N LEU A 570 -1.02 -11.08 -3.86
CA LEU A 570 -0.07 -10.27 -4.63
C LEU A 570 0.98 -11.15 -5.34
N GLN A 571 1.46 -12.20 -4.69
CA GLN A 571 2.39 -13.16 -5.29
C GLN A 571 1.69 -13.97 -6.38
N GLU A 572 0.44 -14.37 -6.19
CA GLU A 572 -0.39 -15.04 -7.21
C GLU A 572 -0.67 -14.10 -8.38
N ALA A 573 -0.99 -12.83 -8.14
CA ALA A 573 -1.17 -11.83 -9.20
C ALA A 573 0.14 -11.50 -9.93
N GLN A 574 1.30 -11.63 -9.27
CA GLN A 574 2.63 -11.52 -9.89
C GLN A 574 3.04 -12.82 -10.59
N ALA A 575 2.56 -13.97 -10.11
CA ALA A 575 2.79 -15.30 -10.65
C ALA A 575 1.77 -15.70 -11.73
N GLU A 576 0.69 -14.92 -11.91
CA GLU A 576 -0.04 -14.83 -13.18
C GLU A 576 0.91 -14.21 -14.21
N ASP A 577 1.81 -15.07 -14.70
CA ASP A 577 2.88 -14.85 -15.67
C ASP A 577 2.60 -13.66 -16.60
N THR A 578 3.43 -12.62 -16.53
CA THR A 578 3.64 -11.78 -17.71
C THR A 578 4.22 -12.71 -18.77
N PRO A 579 3.46 -13.12 -19.81
CA PRO A 579 3.90 -14.20 -20.67
C PRO A 579 5.15 -13.74 -21.40
N ALA A 580 6.21 -14.53 -21.38
CA ALA A 580 7.43 -14.17 -22.09
C ALA A 580 7.21 -14.22 -23.61
N ILE A 581 7.76 -13.24 -24.32
CA ILE A 581 7.74 -13.17 -25.78
C ILE A 581 9.12 -13.62 -26.28
N PRO A 582 9.23 -14.69 -27.09
CA PRO A 582 10.51 -15.07 -27.67
C PRO A 582 10.98 -13.98 -28.66
N VAL A 583 12.25 -13.62 -28.56
CA VAL A 583 12.89 -12.62 -29.41
C VAL A 583 13.59 -13.31 -30.57
N GLU A 584 13.36 -12.84 -31.78
CA GLU A 584 13.95 -13.33 -33.02
C GLU A 584 14.66 -12.20 -33.74
N ILE A 585 15.91 -12.45 -34.15
CA ILE A 585 16.70 -11.49 -34.91
C ILE A 585 16.48 -11.76 -36.40
N SER A 586 15.96 -10.76 -37.10
CA SER A 586 15.74 -10.80 -38.54
C SER A 586 16.99 -10.30 -39.25
N ALA A 587 17.64 -11.21 -40.00
CA ALA A 587 18.70 -10.86 -40.93
C ALA A 587 18.12 -10.15 -42.16
N HIS A 588 18.96 -9.41 -42.88
CA HIS A 588 18.60 -8.85 -44.18
C HIS A 588 18.09 -9.94 -45.12
N HIS A 589 17.01 -9.64 -45.83
CA HIS A 589 16.39 -10.60 -46.73
C HIS A 589 15.55 -9.90 -47.80
N VAL A 590 15.14 -10.67 -48.81
CA VAL A 590 14.32 -10.17 -49.91
C VAL A 590 13.07 -11.02 -50.05
N HIS A 591 11.93 -10.36 -50.18
CA HIS A 591 10.70 -10.95 -50.70
C HIS A 591 10.55 -10.54 -52.16
N LEU A 592 10.37 -11.51 -53.06
CA LEU A 592 10.30 -11.25 -54.50
C LEU A 592 8.87 -11.33 -55.03
N SER A 593 8.58 -10.52 -56.04
CA SER A 593 7.45 -10.75 -56.95
C SER A 593 7.75 -11.91 -57.91
N GLN A 594 6.72 -12.60 -58.41
CA GLN A 594 6.94 -13.68 -59.38
C GLN A 594 7.66 -13.19 -60.65
N ALA A 595 7.38 -11.96 -61.10
CA ALA A 595 8.06 -11.38 -62.26
C ALA A 595 9.57 -11.19 -62.00
N ASP A 596 9.94 -10.76 -60.80
CA ASP A 596 11.35 -10.60 -60.42
C ASP A 596 12.06 -11.94 -60.19
N VAL A 597 11.35 -12.96 -59.69
CA VAL A 597 11.88 -14.33 -59.63
C VAL A 597 12.30 -14.80 -61.02
N GLU A 598 11.44 -14.60 -62.03
CA GLU A 598 11.74 -15.01 -63.39
C GLU A 598 12.89 -14.20 -64.02
N ALA A 599 12.97 -12.90 -63.74
CA ALA A 599 14.07 -12.05 -64.20
C ALA A 599 15.43 -12.45 -63.60
N LEU A 600 15.44 -12.87 -62.33
CA LEU A 600 16.66 -13.16 -61.57
C LEU A 600 17.14 -14.62 -61.73
N PHE A 601 16.22 -15.57 -61.89
CA PHE A 601 16.51 -17.01 -61.87
C PHE A 601 16.12 -17.75 -63.15
N GLY A 602 15.34 -17.13 -64.04
CA GLY A 602 14.98 -17.64 -65.36
C GLY A 602 13.46 -17.77 -65.58
N PRO A 603 13.00 -17.76 -66.84
CA PRO A 603 11.57 -17.83 -67.16
C PRO A 603 10.89 -19.07 -66.54
N GLY A 604 9.76 -18.85 -65.86
CA GLY A 604 8.97 -19.89 -65.20
C GLY A 604 9.55 -20.45 -63.90
N HIS A 605 10.65 -19.88 -63.38
CA HIS A 605 11.26 -20.34 -62.13
C HIS A 605 10.31 -20.19 -60.93
N GLN A 606 10.30 -21.18 -60.05
CA GLN A 606 9.56 -21.17 -58.79
C GLN A 606 10.56 -21.21 -57.63
N LEU A 607 10.30 -20.42 -56.58
CA LEU A 607 11.18 -20.38 -55.41
C LEU A 607 11.28 -21.75 -54.75
N THR A 608 12.50 -22.18 -54.48
CA THR A 608 12.80 -23.51 -53.94
C THR A 608 12.83 -23.45 -52.41
N PRO A 609 11.86 -24.04 -51.67
CA PRO A 609 11.86 -24.00 -50.21
C PRO A 609 13.05 -24.76 -49.63
N MET A 610 13.82 -24.13 -48.74
CA MET A 610 14.96 -24.73 -48.06
C MET A 610 14.60 -25.17 -46.62
N HIS A 611 14.02 -24.27 -45.83
CA HIS A 611 13.49 -24.56 -44.49
C HIS A 611 12.39 -23.58 -44.11
N GLU A 612 11.44 -24.03 -43.29
CA GLU A 612 10.37 -23.18 -42.76
C GLU A 612 10.92 -22.16 -41.76
N LEU A 613 10.32 -20.97 -41.76
CA LEU A 613 10.57 -19.94 -40.76
C LEU A 613 9.62 -20.10 -39.56
N SER A 614 9.88 -19.34 -38.49
CA SER A 614 9.07 -19.34 -37.27
C SER A 614 7.59 -18.99 -37.51
N GLN A 615 7.33 -18.12 -38.49
CA GLN A 615 5.98 -17.73 -38.89
C GLN A 615 5.38 -18.75 -39.88
N PRO A 616 4.20 -19.32 -39.57
CA PRO A 616 3.56 -20.32 -40.41
C PRO A 616 3.39 -19.88 -41.87
N GLY A 617 3.76 -20.77 -42.80
CA GLY A 617 3.63 -20.54 -44.24
C GLY A 617 4.71 -19.65 -44.87
N GLN A 618 5.70 -19.19 -44.10
CA GLN A 618 6.90 -18.51 -44.63
C GLN A 618 8.09 -19.48 -44.64
N TYR A 619 8.96 -19.38 -45.64
CA TYR A 619 10.13 -20.26 -45.76
C TYR A 619 11.31 -19.52 -46.35
N ALA A 620 12.52 -19.85 -45.88
CA ALA A 620 13.74 -19.43 -46.54
C ALA A 620 13.94 -20.26 -47.81
N CYS A 621 14.33 -19.62 -48.90
CA CYS A 621 14.52 -20.28 -50.18
C CYS A 621 16.00 -20.60 -50.43
N GLU A 622 16.31 -21.57 -51.31
CA GLU A 622 17.70 -21.84 -51.71
C GLU A 622 18.33 -20.64 -52.43
N GLU A 623 17.49 -19.88 -53.12
CA GLU A 623 17.82 -18.69 -53.87
C GLU A 623 18.43 -17.58 -52.99
N LYS A 624 19.41 -16.90 -53.57
CA LYS A 624 20.03 -15.70 -53.02
C LYS A 624 20.24 -14.68 -54.13
N VAL A 625 20.17 -13.41 -53.76
CA VAL A 625 20.39 -12.27 -54.66
C VAL A 625 21.51 -11.39 -54.14
N HIS A 626 22.12 -10.60 -55.01
CA HIS A 626 22.98 -9.50 -54.61
C HIS A 626 22.17 -8.20 -54.65
N LEU A 627 22.26 -7.42 -53.58
CA LEU A 627 21.74 -6.05 -53.53
C LEU A 627 22.84 -5.12 -54.04
N VAL A 628 22.54 -4.32 -55.05
CA VAL A 628 23.49 -3.34 -55.61
C VAL A 628 22.84 -1.97 -55.55
N GLY A 629 23.47 -1.08 -54.78
CA GLY A 629 23.08 0.32 -54.66
C GLY A 629 24.15 1.25 -55.23
N PRO A 630 23.90 2.57 -55.25
CA PRO A 630 24.80 3.55 -55.87
C PRO A 630 26.23 3.58 -55.34
N LYS A 631 26.46 3.15 -54.08
CA LYS A 631 27.78 3.18 -53.44
C LYS A 631 28.45 1.82 -53.31
N GLY A 632 27.71 0.72 -53.48
CA GLY A 632 28.26 -0.59 -53.20
C GLY A 632 27.26 -1.73 -53.26
N ARG A 633 27.71 -2.90 -52.81
CA ARG A 633 27.00 -4.18 -52.97
C ARG A 633 26.95 -4.98 -51.67
N ILE A 634 25.82 -5.64 -51.43
CA ILE A 634 25.67 -6.70 -50.42
C ILE A 634 25.39 -8.00 -51.15
N ALA A 635 26.28 -8.98 -50.97
CA ALA A 635 26.20 -10.23 -51.71
C ALA A 635 25.44 -11.30 -50.93
N ASN A 636 24.72 -12.17 -51.65
CA ASN A 636 24.16 -13.41 -51.11
C ASN A 636 23.06 -13.19 -50.07
N VAL A 637 22.23 -12.18 -50.29
CA VAL A 637 21.04 -11.90 -49.47
C VAL A 637 19.98 -12.97 -49.75
N ARG A 638 19.44 -13.55 -48.68
CA ARG A 638 18.50 -14.67 -48.76
C ARG A 638 17.14 -14.21 -49.29
N VAL A 639 16.55 -15.02 -50.18
CA VAL A 639 15.15 -14.83 -50.61
C VAL A 639 14.22 -15.59 -49.65
N LEU A 640 13.12 -14.96 -49.26
CA LEU A 640 12.05 -15.56 -48.47
C LEU A 640 10.77 -15.72 -49.30
N GLY A 641 10.19 -16.92 -49.21
CA GLY A 641 8.93 -17.27 -49.84
C GLY A 641 7.76 -17.28 -48.84
N PRO A 642 6.51 -17.25 -49.35
CA PRO A 642 6.13 -17.28 -50.77
C PRO A 642 6.37 -15.95 -51.48
N THR A 643 6.21 -15.94 -52.81
CA THR A 643 6.29 -14.70 -53.60
C THR A 643 5.23 -13.70 -53.15
N ARG A 644 5.57 -12.40 -53.20
CA ARG A 644 4.68 -11.30 -52.86
C ARG A 644 4.15 -10.62 -54.14
N LYS A 645 3.19 -9.70 -53.98
CA LYS A 645 2.68 -8.89 -55.11
C LYS A 645 3.74 -7.92 -55.63
N GLU A 646 4.55 -7.37 -54.74
CA GLU A 646 5.63 -6.44 -55.04
C GLU A 646 6.89 -6.91 -54.31
N THR A 647 8.05 -6.65 -54.91
CA THR A 647 9.35 -6.97 -54.31
C THR A 647 9.69 -6.01 -53.18
N GLN A 648 10.19 -6.56 -52.08
CA GLN A 648 10.57 -5.82 -50.89
C GLN A 648 11.94 -6.31 -50.39
N VAL A 649 12.80 -5.37 -50.05
CA VAL A 649 14.14 -5.62 -49.52
C VAL A 649 14.22 -5.04 -48.12
N GLU A 650 14.50 -5.89 -47.13
CA GLU A 650 14.73 -5.46 -45.75
C GLU A 650 16.24 -5.46 -45.48
N ILE A 651 16.77 -4.30 -45.10
CA ILE A 651 18.20 -4.12 -44.74
C ILE A 651 18.34 -3.54 -43.33
N ALA A 652 19.50 -3.77 -42.72
CA ALA A 652 19.85 -3.12 -41.45
C ALA A 652 20.25 -1.65 -41.66
N MET A 653 20.17 -0.84 -40.60
CA MET A 653 20.49 0.59 -40.66
C MET A 653 21.95 0.86 -41.08
N THR A 654 22.89 -0.01 -40.71
CA THR A 654 24.30 0.12 -41.12
C THR A 654 24.51 -0.17 -42.61
N GLU A 655 23.64 -0.97 -43.23
CA GLU A 655 23.75 -1.40 -44.63
C GLU A 655 23.36 -0.31 -45.61
N GLN A 656 22.56 0.65 -45.18
CA GLN A 656 22.18 1.83 -45.94
C GLN A 656 23.41 2.61 -46.44
N PHE A 657 24.45 2.71 -45.60
CA PHE A 657 25.68 3.42 -45.95
C PHE A 657 26.49 2.69 -47.01
N LYS A 658 26.49 1.35 -46.96
CA LYS A 658 27.23 0.49 -47.89
C LYS A 658 26.57 0.45 -49.26
N LEU A 659 25.24 0.39 -49.31
CA LEU A 659 24.49 0.43 -50.56
C LEU A 659 24.38 1.86 -51.11
N GLY A 660 24.40 2.88 -50.24
CA GLY A 660 24.20 4.27 -50.64
C GLY A 660 22.74 4.63 -50.90
N VAL A 661 21.82 3.98 -50.18
CA VAL A 661 20.38 4.24 -50.19
C VAL A 661 19.93 4.70 -48.81
N GLN A 662 18.87 5.50 -48.72
CA GLN A 662 18.32 5.99 -47.44
C GLN A 662 16.89 5.46 -47.26
N PRO A 663 16.72 4.20 -46.83
CA PRO A 663 15.41 3.63 -46.61
C PRO A 663 14.79 4.16 -45.31
N PRO A 664 13.45 4.37 -45.27
CA PRO A 664 12.76 4.70 -44.03
C PRO A 664 12.58 3.44 -43.15
N ILE A 665 12.36 3.65 -41.85
CA ILE A 665 11.87 2.62 -40.94
C ILE A 665 10.36 2.44 -41.19
N ARG A 666 9.94 1.22 -41.54
CA ARG A 666 8.57 0.90 -41.95
C ARG A 666 8.15 -0.49 -41.50
N GLN A 667 6.83 -0.68 -41.38
CA GLN A 667 6.26 -2.02 -41.24
C GLN A 667 6.44 -2.81 -42.55
N SER A 668 6.73 -4.11 -42.43
CA SER A 668 6.83 -4.99 -43.60
C SER A 668 5.51 -4.99 -44.38
N GLY A 669 5.58 -4.63 -45.67
CA GLY A 669 4.44 -4.43 -46.55
C GLY A 669 4.11 -2.96 -46.86
N ASP A 670 4.59 -1.98 -46.09
CA ASP A 670 4.45 -0.56 -46.42
C ASP A 670 5.62 -0.08 -47.30
N LEU A 671 5.39 -0.09 -48.61
CA LEU A 671 6.38 0.31 -49.61
C LEU A 671 6.26 1.79 -50.02
N SER A 672 5.39 2.57 -49.36
CA SER A 672 5.10 3.94 -49.76
C SER A 672 6.30 4.87 -49.51
N GLY A 673 6.72 5.59 -50.56
CA GLY A 673 7.85 6.53 -50.48
C GLY A 673 9.21 5.89 -50.20
N THR A 674 9.34 4.58 -50.42
CA THR A 674 10.60 3.83 -50.19
C THR A 674 11.52 3.90 -51.42
N PRO A 675 12.85 3.93 -51.25
CA PRO A 675 13.78 3.90 -52.37
C PRO A 675 13.86 2.52 -53.02
N GLY A 676 14.37 2.48 -54.25
CA GLY A 676 14.67 1.26 -55.00
C GLY A 676 16.18 0.93 -55.01
N LEU A 677 16.53 -0.24 -55.57
CA LEU A 677 17.91 -0.67 -55.83
C LEU A 677 17.96 -1.73 -56.95
N THR A 678 19.16 -2.14 -57.36
CA THR A 678 19.33 -3.24 -58.33
C THR A 678 19.48 -4.57 -57.61
N LEU A 679 18.74 -5.58 -58.05
CA LEU A 679 18.90 -6.97 -57.63
C LEU A 679 19.63 -7.75 -58.73
N GLU A 680 20.65 -8.53 -58.36
CA GLU A 680 21.36 -9.42 -59.29
C GLU A 680 21.20 -10.89 -58.85
N GLY A 681 20.80 -11.74 -59.79
CA GLY A 681 20.68 -13.19 -59.63
C GLY A 681 21.57 -13.94 -60.64
N PRO A 682 21.57 -15.28 -60.60
CA PRO A 682 22.40 -16.10 -61.49
C PRO A 682 21.98 -16.03 -62.97
N HIS A 683 20.72 -15.72 -63.27
CA HIS A 683 20.21 -15.64 -64.64
C HIS A 683 20.25 -14.22 -65.21
N GLY A 684 20.08 -13.20 -64.37
CA GLY A 684 19.98 -11.81 -64.79
C GLY A 684 19.90 -10.83 -63.63
N SER A 685 19.57 -9.58 -63.94
CA SER A 685 19.36 -8.52 -62.95
C SER A 685 18.05 -7.78 -63.20
N THR A 686 17.47 -7.23 -62.14
CA THR A 686 16.25 -6.40 -62.18
C THR A 686 16.44 -5.15 -61.34
N GLN A 687 15.88 -4.02 -61.79
CA GLN A 687 15.87 -2.76 -61.05
C GLN A 687 14.50 -2.57 -60.42
N ILE A 688 14.45 -2.51 -59.09
CA ILE A 688 13.23 -2.12 -58.39
C ILE A 688 13.22 -0.60 -58.21
N GLU A 689 12.11 0.06 -58.51
CA GLU A 689 11.96 1.52 -58.38
C GLU A 689 11.69 1.96 -56.93
N ARG A 690 11.11 1.06 -56.14
CA ARG A 690 10.78 1.21 -54.71
C ARG A 690 10.83 -0.14 -54.01
N GLY A 691 10.82 -0.14 -52.67
CA GLY A 691 10.64 -1.35 -51.87
C GLY A 691 11.77 -1.66 -50.88
N VAL A 692 12.76 -0.78 -50.72
CA VAL A 692 13.84 -0.96 -49.74
C VAL A 692 13.46 -0.29 -48.42
N ILE A 693 13.43 -1.04 -47.32
CA ILE A 693 13.07 -0.56 -45.98
C ILE A 693 14.07 -1.02 -44.91
N CYS A 694 14.09 -0.30 -43.79
CA CYS A 694 14.51 -0.88 -42.51
C CYS A 694 13.26 -1.34 -41.76
N ALA A 695 13.23 -2.60 -41.33
CA ALA A 695 12.06 -3.15 -40.68
C ALA A 695 11.82 -2.48 -39.32
N GLN A 696 10.60 -1.99 -39.09
CA GLN A 696 10.18 -1.55 -37.77
C GLN A 696 10.06 -2.77 -36.85
N ARG A 697 10.65 -2.68 -35.66
CA ARG A 697 10.52 -3.69 -34.61
C ARG A 697 9.05 -3.93 -34.27
N HIS A 698 8.66 -5.20 -34.17
CA HIS A 698 7.27 -5.57 -33.96
C HIS A 698 7.12 -6.92 -33.26
N ILE A 699 5.93 -7.15 -32.70
CA ILE A 699 5.55 -8.44 -32.13
C ILE A 699 4.43 -9.03 -32.97
N HIS A 700 4.64 -10.25 -33.46
CA HIS A 700 3.58 -11.05 -34.04
C HIS A 700 2.75 -11.70 -32.92
N MET A 701 1.43 -11.58 -32.98
CA MET A 701 0.50 -12.16 -32.00
C MET A 701 -0.69 -12.81 -32.72
N SER A 702 -1.17 -13.94 -32.21
CA SER A 702 -2.53 -14.41 -32.50
C SER A 702 -3.56 -13.55 -31.76
N PRO A 703 -4.86 -13.60 -32.12
CA PRO A 703 -5.91 -12.94 -31.33
C PRO A 703 -5.94 -13.37 -29.87
N ASP A 704 -5.65 -14.64 -29.59
CA ASP A 704 -5.58 -15.19 -28.24
C ASP A 704 -4.38 -14.64 -27.46
N ASP A 705 -3.23 -14.51 -28.12
CA ASP A 705 -2.05 -13.85 -27.53
C ASP A 705 -2.38 -12.38 -27.21
N ALA A 706 -2.96 -11.64 -28.16
CA ALA A 706 -3.31 -10.23 -27.96
C ALA A 706 -4.27 -10.04 -26.77
N LEU A 707 -5.26 -10.92 -26.62
CA LEU A 707 -6.14 -11.00 -25.45
C LEU A 707 -5.36 -11.27 -24.16
N ARG A 708 -4.45 -12.27 -24.17
CA ARG A 708 -3.61 -12.64 -23.03
C ARG A 708 -2.71 -11.48 -22.57
N PHE A 709 -2.14 -10.75 -23.51
CA PHE A 709 -1.28 -9.58 -23.27
C PHE A 709 -2.05 -8.27 -23.07
N ARG A 710 -3.39 -8.28 -23.18
CA ARG A 710 -4.27 -7.10 -23.06
C ARG A 710 -3.90 -5.97 -24.04
N VAL A 711 -3.44 -6.33 -25.23
CA VAL A 711 -3.08 -5.42 -26.33
C VAL A 711 -3.99 -5.65 -27.53
N ARG A 712 -3.99 -4.72 -28.50
CA ARG A 712 -4.74 -4.82 -29.75
C ARG A 712 -3.80 -4.64 -30.94
N ASP A 713 -4.26 -4.99 -32.14
CA ASP A 713 -3.52 -4.70 -33.37
C ASP A 713 -3.14 -3.22 -33.46
N ASN A 714 -1.91 -2.93 -33.87
CA ASN A 714 -1.27 -1.61 -33.92
C ASN A 714 -1.05 -0.90 -32.57
N THR A 715 -1.15 -1.60 -31.44
CA THR A 715 -0.68 -1.06 -30.14
C THR A 715 0.83 -0.92 -30.15
N VAL A 716 1.37 0.19 -29.63
CA VAL A 716 2.83 0.38 -29.46
C VAL A 716 3.20 0.14 -28.01
N VAL A 717 4.19 -0.72 -27.76
CA VAL A 717 4.59 -1.16 -26.42
C VAL A 717 6.09 -1.00 -26.16
N ARG A 718 6.46 -0.94 -24.88
CA ARG A 718 7.83 -1.14 -24.41
C ARG A 718 8.05 -2.59 -24.06
N VAL A 719 9.15 -3.16 -24.57
CA VAL A 719 9.54 -4.54 -24.28
C VAL A 719 10.90 -4.55 -23.60
N ARG A 720 10.93 -5.08 -22.37
CA ARG A 720 12.15 -5.33 -21.60
C ARG A 720 12.69 -6.70 -21.96
N ILE A 721 13.94 -6.79 -22.41
CA ILE A 721 14.62 -8.07 -22.69
C ILE A 721 15.61 -8.34 -21.55
N ALA A 722 15.45 -9.50 -20.92
CA ALA A 722 16.34 -9.93 -19.83
C ALA A 722 17.66 -10.50 -20.39
N GLY A 723 18.80 -10.02 -19.91
CA GLY A 723 20.14 -10.45 -20.32
C GLY A 723 21.24 -9.90 -19.41
N GLU A 724 22.52 -10.10 -19.76
CA GLU A 724 23.67 -9.54 -18.99
C GLU A 724 23.63 -8.01 -18.88
N ARG A 725 22.98 -7.35 -19.85
CA ARG A 725 22.56 -5.96 -19.77
C ARG A 725 21.06 -5.90 -20.06
N GLU A 726 20.31 -5.41 -19.09
CA GLU A 726 18.88 -5.20 -19.26
C GLU A 726 18.64 -4.03 -20.22
N LEU A 727 17.78 -4.24 -21.22
CA LEU A 727 17.46 -3.26 -22.25
C LEU A 727 15.95 -3.20 -22.46
N ILE A 728 15.45 -1.98 -22.62
CA ILE A 728 14.04 -1.70 -22.91
C ILE A 728 13.95 -1.14 -24.33
N PHE A 729 13.22 -1.84 -25.20
CA PHE A 729 12.90 -1.40 -26.55
C PHE A 729 11.56 -0.67 -26.52
N GLY A 730 11.56 0.63 -26.80
CA GLY A 730 10.33 1.40 -27.12
C GLY A 730 9.91 1.21 -28.57
N ASP A 731 8.82 1.83 -28.99
CA ASP A 731 8.31 1.83 -30.37
C ASP A 731 8.04 0.42 -30.96
N VAL A 732 7.75 -0.58 -30.12
CA VAL A 732 7.48 -1.95 -30.59
C VAL A 732 6.02 -2.11 -30.96
N VAL A 733 5.75 -2.31 -32.25
CA VAL A 733 4.37 -2.41 -32.75
C VAL A 733 3.83 -3.83 -32.60
N VAL A 734 2.63 -3.97 -32.04
CA VAL A 734 1.90 -5.25 -31.99
C VAL A 734 1.13 -5.46 -33.29
N ARG A 735 1.33 -6.62 -33.92
CA ARG A 735 0.60 -7.06 -35.11
C ARG A 735 -0.19 -8.32 -34.80
N VAL A 736 -1.51 -8.25 -34.96
CA VAL A 736 -2.42 -9.36 -34.63
C VAL A 736 -2.96 -10.01 -35.89
N ASN A 737 -2.67 -11.30 -36.07
CA ASN A 737 -3.23 -12.09 -37.16
C ASN A 737 -3.43 -13.54 -36.70
N PRO A 738 -4.55 -14.22 -37.04
CA PRO A 738 -4.77 -15.62 -36.70
C PRO A 738 -3.67 -16.59 -37.16
N ALA A 739 -2.91 -16.23 -38.20
CA ALA A 739 -1.81 -17.05 -38.73
C ALA A 739 -0.45 -16.79 -38.05
N PHE A 740 -0.36 -15.81 -37.15
CA PHE A 740 0.90 -15.45 -36.50
C PHE A 740 1.23 -16.35 -35.31
N ARG A 741 2.53 -16.62 -35.17
CA ARG A 741 3.11 -17.23 -33.98
C ARG A 741 3.77 -16.15 -33.13
N LEU A 742 3.57 -16.21 -31.81
CA LEU A 742 4.13 -15.24 -30.86
C LEU A 742 5.66 -15.13 -31.00
N ALA A 743 6.14 -13.98 -31.48
CA ALA A 743 7.56 -13.64 -31.55
C ALA A 743 7.76 -12.13 -31.70
N MET A 744 8.76 -11.57 -31.01
CA MET A 744 9.25 -10.21 -31.23
C MET A 744 10.38 -10.23 -32.25
N HIS A 745 10.27 -9.43 -33.30
CA HIS A 745 11.28 -9.29 -34.33
C HIS A 745 12.07 -7.98 -34.14
N ILE A 746 13.39 -8.11 -34.08
CA ILE A 746 14.36 -7.00 -34.07
C ILE A 746 15.37 -7.20 -35.20
N ASP A 747 16.04 -6.12 -35.61
CA ASP A 747 17.06 -6.21 -36.65
C ASP A 747 18.43 -6.69 -36.12
N THR A 748 19.36 -6.97 -37.04
CA THR A 748 20.70 -7.47 -36.70
C THR A 748 21.57 -6.42 -35.99
N ASP A 749 21.40 -5.13 -36.28
CA ASP A 749 22.14 -4.06 -35.61
C ASP A 749 21.67 -3.90 -34.16
N GLU A 750 20.35 -3.95 -33.94
CA GLU A 750 19.70 -3.95 -32.62
C GLU A 750 20.13 -5.16 -31.79
N GLY A 751 20.14 -6.36 -32.40
CA GLY A 751 20.63 -7.58 -31.77
C GLY A 751 22.09 -7.48 -31.33
N ASN A 752 22.97 -7.00 -32.22
CA ASN A 752 24.40 -6.85 -31.93
C ASN A 752 24.67 -5.76 -30.87
N ALA A 753 24.01 -4.61 -30.98
CA ALA A 753 24.17 -3.51 -30.03
C ALA A 753 23.70 -3.90 -28.62
N GLY A 754 22.64 -4.72 -28.53
CA GLY A 754 22.10 -5.19 -27.27
C GLY A 754 22.71 -6.48 -26.72
N ASN A 755 23.64 -7.12 -27.44
CA ASN A 755 24.12 -8.49 -27.16
C ASN A 755 22.96 -9.50 -27.01
N ILE A 756 21.93 -9.36 -27.85
CA ILE A 756 20.72 -10.19 -27.85
C ILE A 756 20.91 -11.34 -28.83
N ARG A 757 20.33 -12.50 -28.54
CA ARG A 757 20.35 -13.69 -29.39
C ARG A 757 18.93 -14.19 -29.62
N THR A 758 18.68 -14.75 -30.80
CA THR A 758 17.42 -15.45 -31.09
C THR A 758 17.13 -16.49 -30.01
N GLY A 759 15.91 -16.47 -29.46
CA GLY A 759 15.47 -17.33 -28.37
C GLY A 759 15.55 -16.69 -26.97
N MET A 760 16.10 -15.47 -26.83
CA MET A 760 15.97 -14.70 -25.59
C MET A 760 14.52 -14.30 -25.34
N LEU A 761 14.20 -13.98 -24.08
CA LEU A 761 12.84 -13.69 -23.63
C LEU A 761 12.65 -12.20 -23.36
N GLY A 762 11.60 -11.63 -23.96
CA GLY A 762 11.13 -10.27 -23.74
C GLY A 762 9.83 -10.23 -22.93
N TYR A 763 9.60 -9.13 -22.22
CA TYR A 763 8.41 -8.89 -21.40
C TYR A 763 7.85 -7.51 -21.71
N ILE A 764 6.54 -7.40 -21.95
CA ILE A 764 5.90 -6.09 -22.12
C ILE A 764 5.95 -5.36 -20.78
N GLU A 765 6.66 -4.24 -20.75
CA GLU A 765 6.84 -3.40 -19.56
C GLU A 765 5.76 -2.32 -19.47
N GLY A 766 5.25 -1.86 -20.61
CA GLY A 766 4.16 -0.87 -20.65
C GLY A 766 3.66 -0.59 -22.07
N ILE A 767 2.53 0.08 -22.17
CA ILE A 767 1.92 0.50 -23.45
C ILE A 767 2.27 1.97 -23.67
N GLU A 768 2.87 2.30 -24.81
CA GLU A 768 3.24 3.68 -25.17
C GLU A 768 2.09 4.40 -25.88
N SER A 769 1.38 3.69 -26.76
CA SER A 769 0.19 4.23 -27.42
C SER A 769 -0.78 3.13 -27.85
N ARG A 770 -2.08 3.48 -27.88
CA ARG A 770 -3.15 2.62 -28.39
C ARG A 770 -3.79 3.32 -29.60
N PRO A 771 -4.15 2.56 -30.66
CA PRO A 771 -4.90 3.10 -31.80
C PRO A 771 -6.35 3.42 -31.47
#